data_AF-A0A4R8QWL4-F1
#
_entry.id   AF-A0A4R8QWL4-F1
#
_cell.length_a   1.000
_cell.length_b   1.000
_cell.length_c   1.000
_cell.angle_alpha   90.00
_cell.angle_beta   90.00
_cell.angle_gamma   90.00
#
_symmetry.space_group_name_H-M   'P 1'
#
loop_
_entity.id
_entity.type
_entity.pdbx_description
1 polymer ?
#
loop_
_entity_poly.entity_id
_entity_poly.type
_entity_poly.pdbx_seq_one_letter_code
_entity_poly.pdbx_strand_id
1 'polypeptide(L)'
;MFKSLLTAGLLAAAATAQQTSAYVDSASGISFQRYADKSGFAFGVALPSTVGKDFIGQITAPISAGWASVSLGGAMTNKLLVVAWPDGDSVQTSLRKATGYTNPDVVSDSSITLKPIESGISVNETAFTYTFLCEGCITGDADTFTGTSDTATFGWAYSTTALSDTTSPSAALNYHGAGFGLFGANLADAKSADYTTWAGKASDAVTTPAVGNGTAPATPANVTTTISNATYDYIVAGGGAAGLIVAQRLAESGSSVLLVERGGVSLASTGGKATVDWNDTVTQYDVPAMGYYLSTAKETSEYCTDTASQAGCILGGSTMVNAMMWVKPPAHDFDDKWPAGWKWSDVEESANKLYERTPGTILASKDGKRYDQGAYDIVSQWLSGNGFSEVDAIAEPDKKDAVFTHPPWLIEDGLRGGPVRDYLPLAQALPNFKLQLNAKVIRAVRNGTQVSGVEIETGTNSRQIVNLNAGGAAILSAGALSTPRILFNSGIGPKEQIQTVKGGSTQVALPDEAQWIDLPVGQNIKDHPIFTVNLQTKSSLKSLASTTFTSPGETDVDLFAQGSGILSQAGQRLNFWTRVEASDGKKRYVQGTVNSPKNDTIRIKVYLTHGLTSVGALGISADGSTKLTTEPYLTTDGDKEAITSFMGQLISYAAKSNSTLKMSGNVTAESLISEHTTGSHFVGSAVMGAENDGSSVVDTNTKVWGTDNLYVVDASIHPDLPTGNTQAIVMVAAEHAAKQILGGATSGSGSGSGSTSGSGPGSASSGSSGSGSDSETGCKRSAKRAERQFKRLQRFRRSHRFE
;
A
#
# COMPACT_ATOMS: atom_id res chain seq x y z
N MET A 1 8.40 1.42 -2.50
CA MET A 1 7.91 2.34 -3.56
C MET A 1 8.95 3.28 -4.21
N PHE A 2 10.28 3.16 -3.95
CA PHE A 2 11.18 4.29 -4.24
C PHE A 2 12.47 4.01 -5.05
N LYS A 3 12.66 2.79 -5.56
CA LYS A 3 13.50 2.53 -6.74
C LYS A 3 12.74 2.06 -8.00
N SER A 4 11.44 1.79 -7.91
CA SER A 4 10.67 1.21 -9.02
C SER A 4 10.32 2.16 -10.18
N LEU A 5 10.79 3.41 -10.16
CA LEU A 5 10.52 4.42 -11.21
C LEU A 5 11.76 5.19 -11.66
N LEU A 6 12.95 4.66 -11.36
CA LEU A 6 14.03 4.79 -12.33
C LEU A 6 13.52 4.02 -13.56
N THR A 7 12.75 4.59 -14.53
CA THR A 7 12.37 3.69 -15.64
C THR A 7 11.91 4.14 -17.03
N ALA A 8 11.68 5.41 -17.37
CA ALA A 8 11.44 5.77 -18.79
C ALA A 8 12.64 6.54 -19.38
N GLY A 9 12.76 7.84 -19.11
CA GLY A 9 13.79 8.68 -19.73
C GLY A 9 15.23 8.46 -19.24
N LEU A 10 15.41 8.01 -18.00
CA LEU A 10 16.74 7.68 -17.44
C LEU A 10 17.15 6.23 -17.75
N LEU A 11 16.21 5.36 -18.15
CA LEU A 11 16.50 3.93 -18.35
C LEU A 11 16.74 3.53 -19.78
N ALA A 12 16.26 4.32 -20.74
CA ALA A 12 16.91 4.33 -22.04
C ALA A 12 18.43 4.64 -21.91
N ALA A 13 18.83 5.50 -20.95
CA ALA A 13 20.24 5.89 -20.75
C ALA A 13 21.05 5.00 -19.78
N ALA A 14 20.40 4.20 -18.93
CA ALA A 14 21.07 3.22 -18.06
C ALA A 14 21.12 1.82 -18.70
N ALA A 15 20.09 1.45 -19.48
CA ALA A 15 20.14 0.26 -20.34
C ALA A 15 21.27 0.35 -21.37
N THR A 16 21.64 1.56 -21.84
CA THR A 16 22.81 1.74 -22.73
C THR A 16 24.16 1.57 -22.02
N ALA A 17 24.22 1.61 -20.68
CA ALA A 17 25.47 1.45 -19.92
C ALA A 17 25.69 0.01 -19.40
N GLN A 18 24.62 -0.75 -19.17
CA GLN A 18 24.66 -2.17 -18.78
C GLN A 18 24.14 -3.01 -19.95
N GLN A 19 25.07 -3.45 -20.79
CA GLN A 19 24.80 -4.23 -22.00
C GLN A 19 25.13 -5.71 -21.78
N THR A 20 24.43 -6.57 -22.50
CA THR A 20 24.79 -7.99 -22.62
C THR A 20 26.14 -8.17 -23.31
N SER A 21 26.83 -9.26 -22.99
CA SER A 21 28.05 -9.69 -23.69
C SER A 21 27.93 -11.15 -24.14
N ALA A 22 28.69 -11.52 -25.16
CA ALA A 22 28.73 -12.91 -25.63
C ALA A 22 29.15 -13.87 -24.50
N TYR A 23 28.41 -14.95 -24.35
CA TYR A 23 28.64 -16.00 -23.35
C TYR A 23 28.31 -17.35 -23.96
N VAL A 24 29.17 -18.35 -23.76
CA VAL A 24 28.90 -19.72 -24.17
C VAL A 24 28.70 -20.55 -22.92
N ASP A 25 27.53 -21.14 -22.78
CA ASP A 25 27.25 -22.05 -21.69
C ASP A 25 27.98 -23.38 -21.92
N SER A 26 28.94 -23.70 -21.06
CA SER A 26 29.76 -24.90 -21.24
C SER A 26 28.99 -26.21 -21.07
N ALA A 27 27.85 -26.18 -20.35
CA ALA A 27 27.05 -27.39 -20.10
C ALA A 27 26.13 -27.72 -21.29
N SER A 28 25.35 -26.74 -21.77
CA SER A 28 24.45 -26.93 -22.91
C SER A 28 25.11 -26.71 -24.28
N GLY A 29 26.27 -26.03 -24.32
CA GLY A 29 26.94 -25.61 -25.55
C GLY A 29 26.23 -24.48 -26.31
N ILE A 30 25.28 -23.78 -25.67
CA ILE A 30 24.49 -22.71 -26.29
C ILE A 30 25.23 -21.38 -26.13
N SER A 31 25.30 -20.61 -27.22
CA SER A 31 25.82 -19.24 -27.20
C SER A 31 24.69 -18.26 -26.96
N PHE A 32 24.87 -17.39 -25.96
CA PHE A 32 23.93 -16.36 -25.53
C PHE A 32 24.56 -14.97 -25.64
N GLN A 33 23.70 -13.95 -25.75
CA GLN A 33 24.01 -12.63 -25.22
C GLN A 33 23.55 -12.58 -23.77
N ARG A 34 24.49 -12.40 -22.84
CA ARG A 34 24.25 -12.53 -21.40
C ARG A 34 24.55 -11.25 -20.63
N TYR A 35 23.61 -10.86 -19.78
CA TYR A 35 23.81 -9.87 -18.73
C TYR A 35 24.17 -10.57 -17.42
N ALA A 36 25.13 -10.03 -16.68
CA ALA A 36 25.53 -10.52 -15.37
C ALA A 36 25.61 -9.36 -14.37
N ASP A 37 24.86 -9.46 -13.29
CA ASP A 37 24.86 -8.50 -12.18
C ASP A 37 25.89 -8.91 -11.11
N LYS A 38 26.39 -7.92 -10.35
CA LYS A 38 27.34 -8.16 -9.25
C LYS A 38 26.76 -9.00 -8.11
N SER A 39 25.43 -9.07 -8.00
CA SER A 39 24.74 -9.94 -7.05
C SER A 39 24.83 -11.44 -7.38
N GLY A 40 25.29 -11.79 -8.59
CA GLY A 40 25.31 -13.17 -9.07
C GLY A 40 24.08 -13.57 -9.89
N PHE A 41 23.09 -12.68 -10.03
CA PHE A 41 22.04 -12.86 -11.04
C PHE A 41 22.61 -12.71 -12.45
N ALA A 42 22.15 -13.54 -13.38
CA ALA A 42 22.42 -13.37 -14.80
C ALA A 42 21.27 -13.84 -15.68
N PHE A 43 21.13 -13.21 -16.85
CA PHE A 43 20.16 -13.61 -17.87
C PHE A 43 20.83 -13.68 -19.25
N GLY A 44 20.69 -14.81 -19.93
CA GLY A 44 21.13 -15.04 -21.30
C GLY A 44 19.95 -15.13 -22.27
N VAL A 45 20.08 -14.55 -23.47
CA VAL A 45 19.11 -14.66 -24.56
C VAL A 45 19.80 -15.13 -25.86
N ALA A 46 19.17 -16.06 -26.56
CA ALA A 46 19.57 -16.53 -27.88
C ALA A 46 18.35 -16.57 -28.81
N LEU A 47 18.54 -16.12 -30.06
CA LEU A 47 17.48 -15.92 -31.05
C LEU A 47 17.79 -16.66 -32.36
N PRO A 48 16.76 -17.04 -33.14
CA PRO A 48 16.97 -17.50 -34.50
C PRO A 48 17.43 -16.36 -35.41
N SER A 49 18.10 -16.70 -36.51
CA SER A 49 18.52 -15.72 -37.53
C SER A 49 17.35 -14.88 -38.08
N THR A 50 16.17 -15.50 -38.19
CA THR A 50 14.90 -14.81 -38.47
C THR A 50 14.00 -14.95 -37.25
N VAL A 51 13.78 -13.85 -36.54
CA VAL A 51 13.04 -13.85 -35.26
C VAL A 51 11.55 -14.05 -35.50
N GLY A 52 11.02 -15.16 -35.00
CA GLY A 52 9.60 -15.48 -34.94
C GLY A 52 9.00 -15.11 -33.58
N LYS A 53 8.27 -16.05 -32.98
CA LYS A 53 7.67 -15.88 -31.65
C LYS A 53 8.49 -16.44 -30.48
N ASP A 54 9.59 -17.12 -30.79
CA ASP A 54 10.30 -17.97 -29.83
C ASP A 54 11.71 -17.47 -29.57
N PHE A 55 12.22 -17.75 -28.37
CA PHE A 55 13.63 -17.53 -28.02
C PHE A 55 14.11 -18.57 -27.01
N ILE A 56 15.42 -18.72 -26.86
CA ILE A 56 16.02 -19.51 -25.78
C ILE A 56 16.54 -18.55 -24.70
N GLY A 57 16.12 -18.77 -23.46
CA GLY A 57 16.54 -18.01 -22.29
C GLY A 57 17.36 -18.85 -21.31
N GLN A 58 18.22 -18.20 -20.54
CA GLN A 58 18.90 -18.80 -19.40
C GLN A 58 18.87 -17.86 -18.20
N ILE A 59 18.31 -18.30 -17.07
CA ILE A 59 18.36 -17.59 -15.79
C ILE A 59 19.39 -18.27 -14.90
N THR A 60 20.32 -17.50 -14.33
CA THR A 60 21.22 -17.94 -13.26
C THR A 60 21.02 -17.04 -12.04
N ALA A 61 20.95 -17.61 -10.84
CA ALA A 61 20.94 -16.84 -9.60
C ALA A 61 21.71 -17.57 -8.48
N PRO A 62 22.18 -16.85 -7.44
CA PRO A 62 22.83 -17.46 -6.29
C PRO A 62 21.96 -18.53 -5.64
N ILE A 63 22.53 -19.58 -5.07
CA ILE A 63 21.73 -20.65 -4.43
C ILE A 63 20.96 -20.14 -3.20
N SER A 64 21.41 -19.04 -2.61
CA SER A 64 20.69 -18.33 -1.54
C SER A 64 19.42 -17.63 -2.02
N ALA A 65 19.17 -17.57 -3.33
CA ALA A 65 17.96 -17.00 -3.87
C ALA A 65 16.79 -17.97 -3.71
N GLY A 66 15.74 -17.53 -3.03
CA GLY A 66 14.47 -18.25 -2.94
C GLY A 66 13.69 -18.25 -4.24
N TRP A 67 13.92 -17.27 -5.13
CA TRP A 67 13.44 -17.22 -6.52
C TRP A 67 14.12 -16.10 -7.31
N ALA A 68 14.18 -16.22 -8.63
CA ALA A 68 14.67 -15.22 -9.57
C ALA A 68 13.74 -15.06 -10.78
N SER A 69 13.75 -13.89 -11.42
CA SER A 69 12.85 -13.56 -12.53
C SER A 69 13.48 -12.61 -13.53
N VAL A 70 13.03 -12.71 -14.78
CA VAL A 70 13.26 -11.75 -15.86
C VAL A 70 11.93 -11.20 -16.37
N SER A 71 11.85 -9.88 -16.58
CA SER A 71 10.77 -9.24 -17.33
C SER A 71 11.19 -9.08 -18.78
N LEU A 72 10.38 -9.60 -19.70
CA LEU A 72 10.68 -9.62 -21.13
C LEU A 72 10.48 -8.27 -21.83
N GLY A 73 9.86 -7.30 -21.16
CA GLY A 73 9.64 -5.95 -21.69
C GLY A 73 10.11 -4.83 -20.77
N GLY A 74 11.08 -5.12 -19.89
CA GLY A 74 11.68 -4.14 -18.99
C GLY A 74 10.94 -4.05 -17.65
N ALA A 75 9.94 -3.19 -17.54
CA ALA A 75 9.21 -2.99 -16.28
C ALA A 75 8.51 -4.27 -15.78
N MET A 76 8.18 -4.34 -14.49
CA MET A 76 7.42 -5.48 -13.93
C MET A 76 5.97 -5.51 -14.43
N THR A 77 5.33 -4.34 -14.49
CA THR A 77 3.90 -4.21 -14.75
C THR A 77 3.57 -4.33 -16.23
N ASN A 78 2.52 -5.08 -16.53
CA ASN A 78 2.00 -5.39 -17.85
C ASN A 78 3.03 -6.04 -18.77
N LYS A 79 4.05 -6.71 -18.23
CA LYS A 79 5.04 -7.46 -19.01
C LYS A 79 4.99 -8.95 -18.68
N LEU A 80 5.36 -9.77 -19.66
CA LEU A 80 5.56 -11.21 -19.47
C LEU A 80 6.82 -11.42 -18.63
N LEU A 81 6.68 -12.18 -17.54
CA LEU A 81 7.74 -12.50 -16.60
C LEU A 81 8.04 -14.00 -16.66
N VAL A 82 9.33 -14.35 -16.68
CA VAL A 82 9.77 -15.75 -16.51
C VAL A 82 10.41 -15.86 -15.14
N VAL A 83 9.83 -16.68 -14.28
CA VAL A 83 10.27 -16.89 -12.88
C VAL A 83 10.83 -18.30 -12.73
N ALA A 84 11.92 -18.44 -11.99
CA ALA A 84 12.55 -19.72 -11.66
C ALA A 84 13.01 -19.76 -10.20
N TRP A 85 12.96 -20.93 -9.55
CA TRP A 85 13.46 -21.14 -8.19
C TRP A 85 13.93 -22.58 -7.96
N PRO A 86 14.90 -22.80 -7.05
CA PRO A 86 15.37 -24.14 -6.73
C PRO A 86 14.35 -24.90 -5.89
N ASP A 87 14.18 -26.19 -6.17
CA ASP A 87 13.41 -27.14 -5.37
C ASP A 87 14.19 -28.45 -5.27
N GLY A 88 14.95 -28.60 -4.17
CA GLY A 88 15.97 -29.64 -4.04
C GLY A 88 17.04 -29.50 -5.13
N ASP A 89 17.29 -30.57 -5.87
CA ASP A 89 18.24 -30.60 -7.00
C ASP A 89 17.60 -30.19 -8.35
N SER A 90 16.32 -29.78 -8.33
CA SER A 90 15.57 -29.37 -9.51
C SER A 90 15.30 -27.87 -9.54
N VAL A 91 14.90 -27.34 -10.70
CA VAL A 91 14.44 -25.96 -10.84
C VAL A 91 12.98 -25.94 -11.28
N GLN A 92 12.16 -25.24 -10.50
CA GLN A 92 10.76 -24.99 -10.76
C GLN A 92 10.60 -23.64 -11.44
N THR A 93 9.54 -23.48 -12.24
CA THR A 93 9.34 -22.30 -13.05
C THR A 93 7.90 -21.87 -13.19
N SER A 94 7.70 -20.62 -13.57
CA SER A 94 6.38 -20.07 -13.83
C SER A 94 6.43 -18.88 -14.79
N LEU A 95 5.50 -18.86 -15.73
CA LEU A 95 5.18 -17.68 -16.53
C LEU A 95 4.21 -16.81 -15.74
N ARG A 96 4.59 -15.56 -15.49
CA ARG A 96 3.78 -14.63 -14.70
C ARG A 96 3.51 -13.33 -15.46
N LYS A 97 2.44 -12.63 -15.10
CA LYS A 97 2.17 -11.25 -15.56
C LYS A 97 1.61 -10.44 -14.39
N ALA A 98 2.25 -9.31 -14.08
CA ALA A 98 1.75 -8.38 -13.07
C ALA A 98 0.89 -7.32 -13.76
N THR A 99 -0.33 -7.03 -13.29
CA THR A 99 -1.11 -5.86 -13.76
C THR A 99 -0.74 -4.58 -13.00
N GLY A 100 -0.19 -4.73 -11.80
CA GLY A 100 0.33 -3.66 -10.95
C GLY A 100 1.52 -4.12 -10.11
N TYR A 101 1.87 -3.36 -9.08
CA TYR A 101 2.94 -3.72 -8.12
C TYR A 101 2.43 -4.69 -7.05
N THR A 102 2.00 -5.86 -7.51
CA THR A 102 1.39 -6.95 -6.72
C THR A 102 2.14 -8.26 -6.92
N ASN A 103 1.72 -9.32 -6.22
CA ASN A 103 2.07 -10.67 -6.65
C ASN A 103 1.58 -10.87 -8.09
N PRO A 104 2.43 -11.32 -9.03
CA PRO A 104 2.02 -11.49 -10.41
C PRO A 104 1.28 -12.82 -10.62
N ASP A 105 0.19 -12.76 -11.38
CA ASP A 105 -0.64 -13.94 -11.66
C ASP A 105 0.08 -14.90 -12.61
N VAL A 106 -0.26 -16.19 -12.54
CA VAL A 106 0.17 -17.18 -13.53
C VAL A 106 -0.47 -16.87 -14.87
N VAL A 107 0.32 -16.85 -15.92
CA VAL A 107 -0.16 -16.66 -17.29
C VAL A 107 -0.99 -17.89 -17.70
N SER A 108 -2.26 -17.66 -18.05
CA SER A 108 -3.19 -18.70 -18.47
C SER A 108 -3.24 -18.93 -19.99
N ASP A 109 -2.47 -18.16 -20.76
CA ASP A 109 -2.40 -18.29 -22.22
C ASP A 109 -1.61 -19.55 -22.61
N SER A 110 -2.32 -20.56 -23.08
CA SER A 110 -1.74 -21.85 -23.48
C SER A 110 -0.91 -21.78 -24.77
N SER A 111 -0.93 -20.66 -25.49
CA SER A 111 -0.06 -20.45 -26.66
C SER A 111 1.37 -20.07 -26.30
N ILE A 112 1.64 -19.81 -25.02
CA ILE A 112 2.96 -19.45 -24.49
C ILE A 112 3.43 -20.57 -23.55
N THR A 113 4.60 -21.16 -23.81
CA THR A 113 5.12 -22.26 -23.00
C THR A 113 6.62 -22.14 -22.72
N LEU A 114 7.04 -22.66 -21.57
CA LEU A 114 8.45 -22.84 -21.22
C LEU A 114 8.80 -24.32 -21.34
N LYS A 115 9.78 -24.64 -22.17
CA LYS A 115 10.30 -26.00 -22.34
C LYS A 115 11.74 -26.06 -21.82
N PRO A 116 12.04 -26.87 -20.81
CA PRO A 116 13.40 -26.95 -20.26
C PRO A 116 14.38 -27.52 -21.29
N ILE A 117 15.60 -27.01 -21.27
CA ILE A 117 16.76 -27.61 -21.94
C ILE A 117 17.63 -28.22 -20.83
N GLU A 118 17.42 -29.51 -20.55
CA GLU A 118 17.99 -30.24 -19.40
C GLU A 118 19.51 -30.06 -19.24
N SER A 119 20.27 -30.09 -20.36
CA SER A 119 21.72 -29.89 -20.33
C SER A 119 22.18 -28.52 -19.79
N GLY A 120 21.28 -27.54 -19.73
CA GLY A 120 21.52 -26.22 -19.18
C GLY A 120 20.80 -25.96 -17.85
N ILE A 121 20.34 -27.01 -17.16
CA ILE A 121 19.75 -26.92 -15.82
C ILE A 121 20.75 -27.44 -14.79
N SER A 122 20.94 -26.70 -13.70
CA SER A 122 21.78 -27.15 -12.59
C SER A 122 21.36 -26.49 -11.28
N VAL A 123 21.53 -27.21 -10.17
CA VAL A 123 21.49 -26.69 -8.81
C VAL A 123 22.75 -27.18 -8.11
N ASN A 124 23.52 -26.26 -7.54
CA ASN A 124 24.74 -26.60 -6.80
C ASN A 124 24.93 -25.67 -5.59
N GLU A 125 26.02 -25.86 -4.85
CA GLU A 125 26.33 -25.12 -3.62
C GLU A 125 26.49 -23.60 -3.80
N THR A 126 26.55 -23.10 -5.03
CA THR A 126 26.78 -21.68 -5.33
C THR A 126 25.63 -21.02 -6.07
N ALA A 127 24.96 -21.73 -6.98
CA ALA A 127 23.94 -21.17 -7.86
C ALA A 127 22.95 -22.23 -8.34
N PHE A 128 21.79 -21.76 -8.80
CA PHE A 128 20.94 -22.52 -9.71
C PHE A 128 20.94 -21.87 -11.10
N THR A 129 20.83 -22.68 -12.13
CA THR A 129 20.69 -22.26 -13.54
C THR A 129 19.51 -22.98 -14.16
N TYR A 130 18.69 -22.23 -14.91
CA TYR A 130 17.57 -22.75 -15.68
C TYR A 130 17.66 -22.25 -17.12
N THR A 131 17.84 -23.18 -18.05
CA THR A 131 17.85 -22.92 -19.50
C THR A 131 16.57 -23.45 -20.12
N PHE A 132 15.95 -22.66 -20.99
CA PHE A 132 14.64 -22.96 -21.55
C PHE A 132 14.46 -22.42 -22.96
N LEU A 133 13.65 -23.12 -23.74
CA LEU A 133 12.98 -22.57 -24.92
C LEU A 133 11.66 -21.95 -24.47
N CYS A 134 11.44 -20.69 -24.84
CA CYS A 134 10.19 -19.96 -24.61
C CYS A 134 9.42 -19.89 -25.93
N GLU A 135 8.45 -20.78 -26.11
CA GLU A 135 7.60 -20.80 -27.31
C GLU A 135 6.48 -19.77 -27.16
N GLY A 136 6.22 -18.96 -28.19
CA GLY A 136 5.13 -17.97 -28.18
C GLY A 136 5.39 -16.70 -27.35
N CYS A 137 6.52 -16.59 -26.66
CA CYS A 137 6.80 -15.53 -25.70
C CYS A 137 7.14 -14.15 -26.32
N ILE A 138 7.38 -14.09 -27.62
CA ILE A 138 7.50 -12.84 -28.41
C ILE A 138 6.13 -12.58 -29.05
N THR A 139 5.24 -11.94 -28.29
CA THR A 139 3.84 -11.66 -28.64
C THR A 139 3.67 -10.57 -29.68
N GLY A 140 4.67 -9.67 -29.84
CA GLY A 140 4.64 -8.57 -30.80
C GLY A 140 3.81 -7.35 -30.35
N ASP A 141 3.29 -7.38 -29.12
CA ASP A 141 2.68 -6.25 -28.44
C ASP A 141 3.67 -5.61 -27.44
N ALA A 142 3.17 -4.74 -26.56
CA ALA A 142 4.00 -4.07 -25.56
C ALA A 142 4.37 -4.98 -24.37
N ASP A 143 3.86 -6.21 -24.26
CA ASP A 143 4.06 -7.05 -23.07
C ASP A 143 5.46 -7.69 -23.03
N THR A 144 6.15 -7.73 -24.17
CA THR A 144 7.48 -8.34 -24.33
C THR A 144 8.32 -7.51 -25.31
N PHE A 145 9.55 -7.95 -25.57
CA PHE A 145 10.40 -7.33 -26.58
C PHE A 145 9.92 -7.67 -28.00
N THR A 146 10.22 -6.81 -28.97
CA THR A 146 9.88 -7.07 -30.37
C THR A 146 11.02 -7.75 -31.10
N GLY A 147 10.73 -8.79 -31.87
CA GLY A 147 11.73 -9.52 -32.66
C GLY A 147 12.33 -8.72 -33.83
N THR A 148 11.75 -7.56 -34.15
CA THR A 148 12.20 -6.66 -35.23
C THR A 148 13.25 -5.65 -34.78
N SER A 149 13.48 -5.49 -33.48
CA SER A 149 14.47 -4.57 -32.94
C SER A 149 15.81 -5.27 -32.74
N ASP A 150 16.90 -4.57 -33.04
CA ASP A 150 18.27 -5.05 -32.75
C ASP A 150 18.65 -4.89 -31.27
N THR A 151 17.83 -4.19 -30.48
CA THR A 151 18.02 -4.03 -29.04
C THR A 151 16.72 -4.20 -28.27
N ALA A 152 16.81 -4.71 -27.04
CA ALA A 152 15.69 -4.76 -26.10
C ALA A 152 16.11 -4.27 -24.72
N THR A 153 15.12 -3.88 -23.91
CA THR A 153 15.32 -3.65 -22.48
C THR A 153 14.62 -4.75 -21.71
N PHE A 154 15.38 -5.51 -20.93
CA PHE A 154 14.87 -6.53 -20.03
C PHE A 154 14.91 -6.02 -18.58
N GLY A 155 14.01 -6.54 -17.75
CA GLY A 155 14.08 -6.37 -16.29
C GLY A 155 14.57 -7.63 -15.62
N TRP A 156 15.19 -7.51 -14.45
CA TRP A 156 15.52 -8.63 -13.59
C TRP A 156 15.13 -8.35 -12.15
N ALA A 157 14.85 -9.42 -11.40
CA ALA A 157 14.58 -9.35 -9.97
C ALA A 157 14.87 -10.71 -9.31
N TYR A 158 15.29 -10.72 -8.05
CA TYR A 158 15.34 -11.95 -7.25
C TYR A 158 15.18 -11.66 -5.76
N SER A 159 14.82 -12.69 -4.99
CA SER A 159 14.71 -12.64 -3.54
C SER A 159 15.59 -13.69 -2.89
N THR A 160 16.19 -13.38 -1.75
CA THR A 160 16.85 -14.36 -0.87
C THR A 160 15.91 -14.96 0.16
N THR A 161 14.66 -14.49 0.24
CA THR A 161 13.65 -15.10 1.10
C THR A 161 13.09 -16.32 0.37
N ALA A 162 13.14 -17.49 1.02
CA ALA A 162 12.56 -18.72 0.48
C ALA A 162 11.04 -18.56 0.26
N LEU A 163 10.52 -19.23 -0.78
CA LEU A 163 9.08 -19.32 -0.98
C LEU A 163 8.47 -20.24 0.09
N SER A 164 7.24 -19.92 0.52
CA SER A 164 6.50 -20.75 1.48
C SER A 164 6.03 -22.08 0.89
N ASP A 165 5.95 -22.16 -0.44
CA ASP A 165 5.62 -23.36 -1.21
C ASP A 165 6.50 -23.35 -2.47
N THR A 166 7.40 -24.32 -2.59
CA THR A 166 8.29 -24.46 -3.76
C THR A 166 7.70 -25.38 -4.83
N THR A 167 6.59 -26.06 -4.56
CA THR A 167 6.05 -27.11 -5.42
C THR A 167 4.99 -26.61 -6.41
N SER A 168 4.43 -25.41 -6.17
CA SER A 168 3.36 -24.86 -6.99
C SER A 168 3.86 -23.77 -7.95
N PRO A 169 3.52 -23.83 -9.26
CA PRO A 169 3.83 -22.75 -10.18
C PRO A 169 3.05 -21.46 -9.86
N SER A 170 2.02 -21.51 -9.01
CA SER A 170 1.24 -20.36 -8.54
C SER A 170 1.70 -19.80 -7.19
N ALA A 171 2.75 -20.36 -6.58
CA ALA A 171 3.28 -19.92 -5.29
C ALA A 171 3.43 -18.38 -5.22
N ALA A 172 3.00 -17.80 -4.10
CA ALA A 172 3.09 -16.36 -3.89
C ALA A 172 4.55 -15.93 -3.77
N LEU A 173 4.99 -15.06 -4.67
CA LEU A 173 6.35 -14.53 -4.63
C LEU A 173 6.45 -13.48 -3.52
N ASN A 174 7.36 -13.67 -2.57
CA ASN A 174 7.72 -12.63 -1.62
C ASN A 174 8.43 -11.46 -2.33
N TYR A 175 8.60 -10.31 -1.67
CA TYR A 175 9.23 -9.15 -2.30
C TYR A 175 10.69 -9.43 -2.71
N HIS A 176 11.08 -9.01 -3.92
CA HIS A 176 12.43 -9.18 -4.48
C HIS A 176 13.45 -8.19 -3.89
N GLY A 177 13.61 -8.20 -2.57
CA GLY A 177 14.47 -7.28 -1.83
C GLY A 177 15.98 -7.47 -2.07
N ALA A 178 16.39 -8.61 -2.64
CA ALA A 178 17.81 -8.94 -2.82
C ALA A 178 18.45 -8.28 -4.05
N GLY A 179 17.66 -7.92 -5.06
CA GLY A 179 18.14 -7.19 -6.23
C GLY A 179 17.10 -7.12 -7.33
N PHE A 180 17.10 -5.99 -8.04
CA PHE A 180 16.31 -5.80 -9.25
C PHE A 180 16.86 -4.63 -10.07
N GLY A 181 16.56 -4.61 -11.37
CA GLY A 181 16.97 -3.52 -12.26
C GLY A 181 16.55 -3.78 -13.70
N LEU A 182 16.91 -2.87 -14.61
CA LEU A 182 16.81 -3.10 -16.05
C LEU A 182 18.20 -3.14 -16.67
N PHE A 183 18.32 -3.84 -17.80
CA PHE A 183 19.52 -3.86 -18.63
C PHE A 183 19.15 -3.84 -20.11
N GLY A 184 20.08 -3.33 -20.93
CA GLY A 184 19.96 -3.40 -22.39
C GLY A 184 20.51 -4.74 -22.90
N ALA A 185 19.83 -5.33 -23.86
CA ALA A 185 20.31 -6.50 -24.58
C ALA A 185 20.52 -6.18 -26.06
N ASN A 186 21.67 -6.62 -26.57
CA ASN A 186 21.97 -6.61 -27.99
C ASN A 186 21.35 -7.85 -28.63
N LEU A 187 20.19 -7.69 -29.26
CA LEU A 187 19.46 -8.78 -29.90
C LEU A 187 20.06 -9.15 -31.26
N ALA A 188 20.75 -8.22 -31.93
CA ALA A 188 21.44 -8.53 -33.18
C ALA A 188 22.51 -9.62 -32.98
N ASP A 189 23.33 -9.47 -31.94
CA ASP A 189 24.39 -10.43 -31.61
C ASP A 189 23.88 -11.68 -30.87
N ALA A 190 22.59 -11.73 -30.53
CA ALA A 190 21.92 -12.91 -29.97
C ALA A 190 21.42 -13.87 -31.06
N LYS A 191 21.37 -13.44 -32.33
CA LYS A 191 20.90 -14.25 -33.47
C LYS A 191 21.95 -15.29 -33.84
N SER A 192 21.51 -16.55 -34.00
CA SER A 192 22.38 -17.66 -34.41
C SER A 192 21.74 -18.53 -35.48
N ALA A 193 22.56 -19.12 -36.35
CA ALA A 193 22.16 -20.17 -37.28
C ALA A 193 21.96 -21.52 -36.55
N ASP A 194 22.63 -21.71 -35.42
CA ASP A 194 22.54 -22.92 -34.61
C ASP A 194 21.31 -22.96 -33.70
N TYR A 195 20.51 -21.89 -33.67
CA TYR A 195 19.33 -21.77 -32.82
C TYR A 195 18.39 -22.97 -32.93
N THR A 196 18.08 -23.42 -34.14
CA THR A 196 17.18 -24.56 -34.36
C THR A 196 17.73 -25.85 -33.73
N THR A 197 19.05 -26.04 -33.79
CA THR A 197 19.73 -27.17 -33.15
C THR A 197 19.64 -27.09 -31.63
N TRP A 198 19.79 -25.90 -31.06
CA TRP A 198 19.66 -25.68 -29.62
C TRP A 198 18.23 -25.83 -29.14
N ALA A 199 17.26 -25.26 -29.85
CA ALA A 199 15.84 -25.36 -29.55
C ALA A 199 15.35 -26.81 -29.61
N GLY A 200 15.89 -27.62 -30.52
CA GLY A 200 15.62 -29.06 -30.59
C GLY A 200 16.11 -29.88 -29.39
N LYS A 201 16.89 -29.29 -28.48
CA LYS A 201 17.26 -29.91 -27.19
C LYS A 201 16.20 -29.72 -26.10
N ALA A 202 15.19 -28.88 -26.34
CA ALA A 202 14.14 -28.62 -25.37
C ALA A 202 13.22 -29.82 -25.27
N SER A 203 12.88 -30.23 -24.05
CA SER A 203 11.96 -31.33 -23.79
C SER A 203 10.56 -30.81 -23.48
N ASP A 204 9.54 -31.52 -23.95
CA ASP A 204 8.15 -31.35 -23.47
C ASP A 204 7.98 -31.87 -22.03
N ALA A 205 9.01 -32.53 -21.48
CA ALA A 205 9.07 -32.89 -20.08
C ALA A 205 9.07 -31.62 -19.25
N VAL A 206 7.92 -31.30 -18.68
CA VAL A 206 7.84 -30.30 -17.62
C VAL A 206 8.53 -30.92 -16.41
N THR A 207 9.48 -30.23 -15.78
CA THR A 207 9.97 -30.59 -14.44
C THR A 207 8.92 -30.33 -13.34
N THR A 208 7.65 -30.13 -13.72
CA THR A 208 6.50 -30.30 -12.82
C THR A 208 5.93 -31.72 -12.98
N PRO A 209 5.59 -32.42 -11.88
CA PRO A 209 4.65 -33.53 -11.96
C PRO A 209 3.38 -33.02 -12.65
N ALA A 210 2.90 -33.80 -13.62
CA ALA A 210 1.65 -33.63 -14.37
C ALA A 210 0.76 -32.45 -13.92
N VAL A 211 0.54 -31.50 -14.85
CA VAL A 211 -0.73 -30.80 -14.91
C VAL A 211 -1.78 -31.89 -15.14
N GLY A 212 -2.35 -32.38 -14.05
CA GLY A 212 -3.68 -32.95 -14.12
C GLY A 212 -4.54 -31.86 -14.74
N ASN A 213 -5.17 -32.17 -15.88
CA ASN A 213 -6.31 -31.43 -16.40
C ASN A 213 -7.52 -31.66 -15.46
N GLY A 214 -7.27 -31.43 -14.17
CA GLY A 214 -8.13 -31.74 -13.06
C GLY A 214 -8.97 -30.51 -12.79
N THR A 215 -10.19 -30.56 -13.29
CA THR A 215 -11.38 -30.07 -12.61
C THR A 215 -11.60 -30.70 -11.22
N ALA A 216 -10.54 -31.21 -10.58
CA ALA A 216 -10.54 -31.85 -9.27
C ALA A 216 -9.59 -31.06 -8.35
N PRO A 217 -10.08 -30.51 -7.22
CA PRO A 217 -9.28 -29.72 -6.30
C PRO A 217 -8.10 -30.54 -5.76
N ALA A 218 -6.91 -29.92 -5.66
CA ALA A 218 -5.86 -30.42 -4.77
C ALA A 218 -6.50 -30.74 -3.41
N THR A 219 -6.24 -31.93 -2.85
CA THR A 219 -6.80 -32.31 -1.55
C THR A 219 -6.42 -31.21 -0.55
N PRO A 220 -7.39 -30.44 -0.03
CA PRO A 220 -7.07 -29.28 0.78
C PRO A 220 -6.36 -29.77 2.04
N ALA A 221 -5.23 -29.16 2.40
CA ALA A 221 -4.59 -29.45 3.67
C ALA A 221 -5.62 -29.23 4.79
N ASN A 222 -5.79 -30.20 5.69
CA ASN A 222 -6.79 -30.13 6.75
C ASN A 222 -6.53 -28.91 7.65
N VAL A 223 -7.37 -27.88 7.52
CA VAL A 223 -7.35 -26.73 8.41
C VAL A 223 -7.95 -27.14 9.76
N THR A 224 -7.17 -27.00 10.82
CA THR A 224 -7.67 -27.25 12.19
C THR A 224 -8.13 -25.93 12.79
N THR A 225 -9.42 -25.84 13.14
CA THR A 225 -10.00 -24.66 13.78
C THR A 225 -10.35 -24.96 15.23
N THR A 226 -9.70 -24.26 16.15
CA THR A 226 -9.99 -24.31 17.60
C THR A 226 -10.89 -23.16 18.02
N ILE A 227 -11.46 -23.22 19.23
CA ILE A 227 -12.21 -22.10 19.82
C ILE A 227 -11.40 -21.56 21.01
N SER A 228 -11.19 -20.25 21.05
CA SER A 228 -10.53 -19.58 22.17
C SER A 228 -11.42 -19.62 23.41
N ASN A 229 -10.80 -19.82 24.58
CA ASN A 229 -11.48 -19.70 25.88
C ASN A 229 -11.67 -18.24 26.32
N ALA A 230 -11.00 -17.28 25.65
CA ALA A 230 -11.12 -15.86 25.95
C ALA A 230 -12.16 -15.21 25.04
N THR A 231 -12.94 -14.29 25.62
CA THR A 231 -13.95 -13.49 24.92
C THR A 231 -13.75 -12.01 25.20
N TYR A 232 -14.22 -11.17 24.27
CA TYR A 232 -14.01 -9.72 24.31
C TYR A 232 -15.29 -8.96 23.93
N ASP A 233 -15.48 -7.77 24.48
CA ASP A 233 -16.57 -6.88 24.07
C ASP A 233 -16.30 -6.34 22.67
N TYR A 234 -15.04 -6.06 22.34
CA TYR A 234 -14.64 -5.65 21.01
C TYR A 234 -13.44 -6.44 20.51
N ILE A 235 -13.53 -6.90 19.26
CA ILE A 235 -12.38 -7.43 18.53
C ILE A 235 -12.11 -6.53 17.33
N VAL A 236 -10.93 -5.91 17.31
CA VAL A 236 -10.48 -5.03 16.23
C VAL A 236 -9.50 -5.80 15.34
N ALA A 237 -9.80 -5.88 14.05
CA ALA A 237 -9.00 -6.61 13.06
C ALA A 237 -8.09 -5.65 12.29
N GLY A 238 -6.81 -5.58 12.64
CA GLY A 238 -5.77 -4.79 11.98
C GLY A 238 -5.24 -3.66 12.84
N GLY A 239 -3.94 -3.67 13.14
CA GLY A 239 -3.23 -2.67 13.92
C GLY A 239 -2.66 -1.52 13.08
N GLY A 240 -3.41 -1.06 12.08
CA GLY A 240 -3.02 0.01 11.16
C GLY A 240 -3.31 1.43 11.67
N ALA A 241 -3.39 2.38 10.72
CA ALA A 241 -3.66 3.79 11.00
C ALA A 241 -4.95 4.01 11.80
N ALA A 242 -6.02 3.29 11.47
CA ALA A 242 -7.32 3.41 12.13
C ALA A 242 -7.47 2.47 13.32
N GLY A 243 -7.12 1.19 13.17
CA GLY A 243 -7.42 0.17 14.18
C GLY A 243 -6.74 0.41 15.53
N LEU A 244 -5.53 0.96 15.56
CA LEU A 244 -4.86 1.35 16.82
C LEU A 244 -5.60 2.47 17.55
N ILE A 245 -6.14 3.44 16.81
CA ILE A 245 -6.93 4.54 17.36
C ILE A 245 -8.23 3.98 17.94
N VAL A 246 -8.99 3.23 17.13
CA VAL A 246 -10.29 2.67 17.53
C VAL A 246 -10.12 1.75 18.75
N ALA A 247 -9.16 0.82 18.72
CA ALA A 247 -8.94 -0.10 19.83
C ALA A 247 -8.60 0.64 21.13
N GLN A 248 -7.79 1.70 21.04
CA GLN A 248 -7.45 2.53 22.20
C GLN A 248 -8.67 3.26 22.77
N ARG A 249 -9.49 3.87 21.91
CA ARG A 249 -10.72 4.58 22.32
C ARG A 249 -11.78 3.65 22.89
N LEU A 250 -11.96 2.46 22.30
CA LEU A 250 -12.85 1.44 22.84
C LEU A 250 -12.36 0.92 24.19
N ALA A 251 -11.05 0.77 24.39
CA ALA A 251 -10.53 0.36 25.69
C ALA A 251 -10.70 1.46 26.77
N GLU A 252 -10.65 2.74 26.41
CA GLU A 252 -10.91 3.86 27.34
C GLU A 252 -12.33 3.85 27.92
N SER A 253 -13.30 3.21 27.27
CA SER A 253 -14.67 3.07 27.78
C SER A 253 -14.78 2.08 28.96
N GLY A 254 -13.75 1.24 29.15
CA GLY A 254 -13.76 0.12 30.10
C GLY A 254 -14.11 -1.23 29.49
N SER A 255 -14.50 -1.28 28.21
CA SER A 255 -14.78 -2.52 27.47
C SER A 255 -13.51 -3.37 27.27
N SER A 256 -13.65 -4.69 27.31
CA SER A 256 -12.57 -5.62 26.96
C SER A 256 -12.30 -5.62 25.46
N VAL A 257 -11.07 -5.30 25.06
CA VAL A 257 -10.68 -5.12 23.66
C VAL A 257 -9.53 -6.04 23.29
N LEU A 258 -9.71 -6.81 22.22
CA LEU A 258 -8.62 -7.51 21.53
C LEU A 258 -8.32 -6.80 20.21
N LEU A 259 -7.09 -6.35 20.02
CA LEU A 259 -6.56 -5.94 18.72
C LEU A 259 -5.77 -7.11 18.11
N VAL A 260 -6.15 -7.55 16.93
CA VAL A 260 -5.50 -8.62 16.17
C VAL A 260 -4.75 -8.02 14.99
N GLU A 261 -3.46 -8.28 14.86
CA GLU A 261 -2.62 -7.82 13.75
C GLU A 261 -1.93 -9.02 13.09
N ARG A 262 -1.98 -9.06 11.75
CA ARG A 262 -1.42 -10.17 10.98
C ARG A 262 0.11 -10.18 10.95
N GLY A 263 0.73 -9.01 11.06
CA GLY A 263 2.17 -8.85 11.09
C GLY A 263 2.77 -8.88 12.48
N GLY A 264 4.10 -8.83 12.51
CA GLY A 264 4.91 -8.74 13.72
C GLY A 264 5.09 -7.30 14.24
N VAL A 265 6.00 -7.16 15.21
CA VAL A 265 6.43 -5.87 15.76
C VAL A 265 7.14 -5.00 14.72
N SER A 266 7.05 -3.67 14.86
CA SER A 266 7.65 -2.70 13.93
C SER A 266 8.76 -1.88 14.58
N LEU A 267 8.40 -0.85 15.33
CA LEU A 267 9.33 0.10 15.95
C LEU A 267 10.16 -0.56 17.06
N ALA A 268 11.33 0.01 17.36
CA ALA A 268 12.19 -0.45 18.46
C ALA A 268 11.45 -0.42 19.81
N SER A 269 10.59 0.59 20.01
CA SER A 269 9.73 0.73 21.20
C SER A 269 8.72 -0.41 21.38
N THR A 270 8.41 -1.14 20.31
CA THR A 270 7.55 -2.34 20.33
C THR A 270 8.34 -3.64 20.42
N GLY A 271 9.67 -3.56 20.52
CA GLY A 271 10.57 -4.72 20.50
C GLY A 271 11.03 -5.14 19.10
N GLY A 272 10.83 -4.31 18.08
CA GLY A 272 11.27 -4.55 16.71
C GLY A 272 12.79 -4.79 16.60
N LYS A 273 13.18 -5.67 15.66
CA LYS A 273 14.58 -6.11 15.46
C LYS A 273 15.12 -5.88 14.05
N ALA A 274 14.34 -5.27 13.16
CA ALA A 274 14.79 -4.83 11.85
C ALA A 274 15.64 -3.54 12.00
N THR A 275 16.79 -3.64 12.67
CA THR A 275 17.70 -2.52 12.93
C THR A 275 18.44 -2.11 11.66
N VAL A 276 19.08 -0.93 11.71
CA VAL A 276 19.97 -0.46 10.65
C VAL A 276 21.42 -0.79 11.01
N ASP A 277 22.29 -1.02 10.03
CA ASP A 277 23.67 -1.49 10.28
C ASP A 277 24.52 -0.52 11.12
N TRP A 278 24.18 0.76 11.10
CA TRP A 278 24.87 1.84 11.81
C TRP A 278 24.27 2.16 13.18
N ASN A 279 23.13 1.54 13.56
CA ASN A 279 22.48 1.77 14.86
C ASN A 279 21.53 0.63 15.24
N ASP A 280 21.80 -0.02 16.37
CA ASP A 280 21.04 -1.16 16.90
C ASP A 280 19.93 -0.77 17.90
N THR A 281 19.80 0.52 18.22
CA THR A 281 18.77 1.06 19.14
C THR A 281 17.50 1.53 18.42
N VAL A 282 17.54 1.65 17.10
CA VAL A 282 16.40 2.03 16.25
C VAL A 282 16.18 0.99 15.15
N THR A 283 14.93 0.85 14.71
CA THR A 283 14.63 0.06 13.51
C THR A 283 14.70 0.91 12.25
N GLN A 284 14.79 0.25 11.10
CA GLN A 284 14.63 0.89 9.80
C GLN A 284 13.31 1.67 9.66
N TYR A 285 12.28 1.31 10.45
CA TYR A 285 10.99 2.00 10.45
C TYR A 285 11.00 3.26 11.33
N ASP A 286 11.81 3.29 12.40
CA ASP A 286 11.95 4.46 13.27
C ASP A 286 12.60 5.64 12.55
N VAL A 287 13.59 5.37 11.67
CA VAL A 287 14.40 6.39 10.99
C VAL A 287 13.64 7.03 9.83
N PRO A 288 13.28 8.33 9.89
CA PRO A 288 12.50 8.97 8.83
C PRO A 288 13.13 8.90 7.44
N ALA A 289 14.45 9.09 7.34
CA ALA A 289 15.19 9.01 6.08
C ALA A 289 15.07 7.65 5.38
N MET A 290 14.88 6.57 6.14
CA MET A 290 14.74 5.22 5.58
C MET A 290 13.40 5.01 4.88
N GLY A 291 12.40 5.88 5.04
CA GLY A 291 11.09 5.71 4.40
C GLY A 291 11.11 5.55 2.87
N TYR A 292 12.16 6.04 2.19
CA TYR A 292 12.38 5.84 0.75
C TYR A 292 13.25 4.61 0.41
N TYR A 293 13.88 3.99 1.42
CA TYR A 293 14.88 2.94 1.25
C TYR A 293 14.46 1.60 1.87
N LEU A 294 13.24 1.49 2.42
CA LEU A 294 12.73 0.23 2.99
C LEU A 294 12.71 -0.92 1.97
N SER A 295 12.48 -0.65 0.69
CA SER A 295 12.55 -1.69 -0.37
C SER A 295 13.94 -2.27 -0.61
N THR A 296 14.99 -1.68 -0.03
CA THR A 296 16.37 -2.19 -0.12
C THR A 296 16.98 -2.34 1.27
N ALA A 297 16.14 -2.29 2.31
CA ALA A 297 16.59 -2.53 3.66
C ALA A 297 16.72 -4.03 3.91
N LYS A 298 17.30 -4.41 5.05
CA LYS A 298 17.63 -5.79 5.36
C LYS A 298 16.38 -6.68 5.49
N GLU A 299 15.34 -6.15 6.12
CA GLU A 299 14.05 -6.84 6.27
C GLU A 299 13.04 -6.20 5.32
N THR A 300 12.42 -7.03 4.46
CA THR A 300 11.38 -6.58 3.51
C THR A 300 10.10 -7.42 3.58
N SER A 301 9.98 -8.30 4.59
CA SER A 301 8.83 -9.19 4.77
C SER A 301 7.59 -8.48 5.31
N GLU A 302 7.67 -7.18 5.62
CA GLU A 302 6.58 -6.39 6.14
C GLU A 302 5.50 -6.05 5.10
N TYR A 303 5.70 -6.37 3.82
CA TYR A 303 4.70 -6.14 2.79
C TYR A 303 3.74 -7.31 2.66
N CYS A 304 2.45 -7.00 2.54
CA CYS A 304 1.42 -7.98 2.26
C CYS A 304 1.67 -8.65 0.90
N THR A 305 1.64 -9.97 0.86
CA THR A 305 1.85 -10.77 -0.35
C THR A 305 0.55 -11.15 -1.07
N ASP A 306 -0.59 -10.87 -0.45
CA ASP A 306 -1.93 -11.33 -0.85
C ASP A 306 -2.91 -10.16 -1.09
N THR A 307 -2.39 -8.96 -1.35
CA THR A 307 -3.17 -7.75 -1.61
C THR A 307 -3.02 -7.24 -3.04
N ALA A 308 -4.05 -6.56 -3.55
CA ALA A 308 -4.12 -6.05 -4.92
C ALA A 308 -3.21 -4.84 -5.22
N SER A 309 -2.45 -4.39 -4.23
CA SER A 309 -1.36 -3.42 -4.35
C SER A 309 -0.50 -3.50 -3.10
N GLN A 310 0.55 -2.69 -3.05
CA GLN A 310 1.46 -2.61 -1.91
C GLN A 310 0.71 -2.16 -0.64
N ALA A 311 0.77 -2.98 0.40
CA ALA A 311 0.24 -2.68 1.73
C ALA A 311 1.20 -3.17 2.82
N GLY A 312 1.25 -2.48 3.96
CA GLY A 312 2.03 -2.92 5.12
C GLY A 312 1.28 -3.96 5.96
N CYS A 313 1.92 -5.09 6.20
CA CYS A 313 1.51 -6.23 7.03
C CYS A 313 2.45 -6.36 8.24
N ILE A 314 2.45 -5.33 9.08
CA ILE A 314 3.27 -5.17 10.29
C ILE A 314 2.47 -4.31 11.28
N LEU A 315 2.78 -4.35 12.59
CA LEU A 315 2.16 -3.47 13.57
C LEU A 315 2.33 -1.99 13.18
N GLY A 316 1.22 -1.28 12.97
CA GLY A 316 1.16 0.06 12.37
C GLY A 316 0.72 0.07 10.90
N GLY A 317 0.68 -1.10 10.25
CA GLY A 317 0.31 -1.29 8.85
C GLY A 317 1.13 -0.40 7.91
N SER A 318 0.45 0.17 6.91
CA SER A 318 1.08 1.06 5.93
C SER A 318 1.71 2.33 6.54
N THR A 319 1.39 2.70 7.79
CA THR A 319 2.05 3.85 8.45
C THR A 319 3.53 3.61 8.74
N MET A 320 3.98 2.36 8.79
CA MET A 320 5.39 2.00 9.00
C MET A 320 6.21 2.00 7.72
N VAL A 321 5.56 1.80 6.58
CA VAL A 321 6.21 1.66 5.27
C VAL A 321 5.96 2.83 4.31
N ASN A 322 5.24 3.86 4.78
CA ASN A 322 5.00 5.08 4.01
C ASN A 322 6.12 6.13 4.22
N ALA A 323 6.00 7.23 3.47
CA ALA A 323 6.89 8.38 3.56
C ALA A 323 6.46 9.45 4.59
N MET A 324 5.60 9.09 5.56
CA MET A 324 5.15 9.93 6.67
C MET A 324 4.43 11.23 6.27
N MET A 325 3.95 11.40 5.04
CA MET A 325 3.25 12.63 4.64
C MET A 325 2.03 12.90 5.54
N TRP A 326 2.02 14.03 6.24
CA TRP A 326 1.00 14.41 7.21
C TRP A 326 0.19 15.60 6.70
N VAL A 327 -0.57 15.36 5.63
CA VAL A 327 -1.43 16.38 5.05
C VAL A 327 -2.75 16.38 5.80
N LYS A 328 -2.92 17.32 6.74
CA LYS A 328 -4.21 17.54 7.39
C LYS A 328 -5.27 17.84 6.30
N PRO A 329 -6.40 17.11 6.28
CA PRO A 329 -7.43 17.34 5.26
C PRO A 329 -7.98 18.76 5.36
N PRO A 330 -8.09 19.50 4.24
CA PRO A 330 -8.94 20.69 4.19
C PRO A 330 -10.40 20.31 4.47
N ALA A 331 -11.19 21.25 4.99
CA ALA A 331 -12.60 21.02 5.34
C ALA A 331 -13.43 20.41 4.19
N HIS A 332 -13.16 20.83 2.95
CA HIS A 332 -13.89 20.34 1.78
C HIS A 332 -13.74 18.83 1.52
N ASP A 333 -12.67 18.19 2.00
CA ASP A 333 -12.50 16.74 1.87
C ASP A 333 -13.58 15.97 2.65
N PHE A 334 -14.11 16.56 3.73
CA PHE A 334 -15.28 16.04 4.47
C PHE A 334 -16.58 16.68 3.97
N ASP A 335 -16.58 17.95 3.59
CA ASP A 335 -17.83 18.64 3.25
C ASP A 335 -18.44 18.21 1.91
N ASP A 336 -17.66 17.69 0.97
CA ASP A 336 -18.15 17.27 -0.36
C ASP A 336 -18.96 15.96 -0.29
N LYS A 337 -18.30 14.80 -0.34
CA LYS A 337 -18.97 13.50 -0.55
C LYS A 337 -19.34 12.72 0.71
N TRP A 338 -18.89 13.14 1.90
CA TRP A 338 -19.30 12.45 3.12
C TRP A 338 -20.77 12.71 3.46
N PRO A 339 -21.49 11.75 4.06
CA PRO A 339 -22.87 11.95 4.46
C PRO A 339 -22.99 12.95 5.63
N ALA A 340 -24.23 13.36 5.93
CA ALA A 340 -24.52 14.15 7.13
C ALA A 340 -24.04 13.42 8.41
N GLY A 341 -23.49 14.15 9.37
CA GLY A 341 -22.84 13.59 10.56
C GLY A 341 -21.34 13.29 10.39
N TRP A 342 -20.82 13.50 9.17
CA TRP A 342 -19.41 13.35 8.81
C TRP A 342 -18.84 14.57 8.07
N LYS A 343 -19.56 15.68 8.04
CA LYS A 343 -19.06 16.95 7.49
C LYS A 343 -17.95 17.48 8.39
N TRP A 344 -17.16 18.45 7.93
CA TRP A 344 -16.03 18.98 8.72
C TRP A 344 -16.49 19.41 10.12
N SER A 345 -17.62 20.12 10.20
CA SER A 345 -18.21 20.56 11.48
C SER A 345 -18.53 19.42 12.45
N ASP A 346 -18.76 18.20 11.94
CA ASP A 346 -19.08 17.02 12.76
C ASP A 346 -17.79 16.33 13.25
N VAL A 347 -16.74 16.33 12.43
CA VAL A 347 -15.48 15.61 12.70
C VAL A 347 -14.40 16.51 13.32
N GLU A 348 -14.57 17.83 13.34
CA GLU A 348 -13.57 18.81 13.80
C GLU A 348 -13.09 18.53 15.22
N GLU A 349 -13.98 18.16 16.15
CA GLU A 349 -13.62 17.79 17.52
C GLU A 349 -12.66 16.58 17.55
N SER A 350 -12.97 15.57 16.74
CA SER A 350 -12.18 14.35 16.58
C SER A 350 -10.82 14.65 15.92
N ALA A 351 -10.81 15.53 14.93
CA ALA A 351 -9.60 16.01 14.28
C ALA A 351 -8.69 16.77 15.26
N ASN A 352 -9.25 17.65 16.09
CA ASN A 352 -8.50 18.39 17.11
C ASN A 352 -7.86 17.47 18.16
N LYS A 353 -8.58 16.43 18.61
CA LYS A 353 -8.03 15.41 19.51
C LYS A 353 -6.85 14.65 18.90
N LEU A 354 -6.96 14.29 17.62
CA LEU A 354 -5.86 13.68 16.86
C LEU A 354 -4.68 14.65 16.76
N TYR A 355 -4.89 15.90 16.34
CA TYR A 355 -3.81 16.87 16.13
C TYR A 355 -3.12 17.31 17.42
N GLU A 356 -3.83 17.33 18.55
CA GLU A 356 -3.20 17.55 19.86
C GLU A 356 -2.23 16.40 20.20
N ARG A 357 -2.62 15.17 19.88
CA ARG A 357 -1.82 13.98 20.17
C ARG A 357 -0.67 13.79 19.19
N THR A 358 -0.94 14.04 17.91
CA THR A 358 -0.11 13.72 16.76
C THR A 358 -0.07 14.94 15.83
N PRO A 359 0.67 16.01 16.18
CA PRO A 359 0.59 17.30 15.49
C PRO A 359 1.22 17.31 14.10
N GLY A 360 2.25 16.48 13.89
CA GLY A 360 3.15 16.55 12.73
C GLY A 360 3.98 17.82 12.68
N THR A 361 4.81 17.97 11.65
CA THR A 361 5.76 19.08 11.53
C THR A 361 6.21 19.33 10.08
N ILE A 362 6.53 20.58 9.75
CA ILE A 362 7.28 20.98 8.54
C ILE A 362 8.77 21.28 8.84
N LEU A 363 9.19 21.04 10.08
CA LEU A 363 10.54 21.24 10.61
C LEU A 363 10.88 20.08 11.55
N ALA A 364 11.35 18.98 10.97
CA ALA A 364 11.51 17.72 11.69
C ALA A 364 12.76 17.66 12.59
N SER A 365 13.82 18.40 12.24
CA SER A 365 15.08 18.43 13.00
C SER A 365 14.97 19.31 14.25
N LYS A 366 15.34 18.78 15.42
CA LYS A 366 15.24 19.49 16.72
C LYS A 366 16.13 20.72 16.84
N ASP A 367 17.22 20.77 16.11
CA ASP A 367 18.13 21.91 16.06
C ASP A 367 17.55 23.15 15.33
N GLY A 368 16.32 23.06 14.83
CA GLY A 368 15.62 24.15 14.13
C GLY A 368 16.12 24.39 12.70
N LYS A 369 16.94 23.48 12.15
CA LYS A 369 17.47 23.59 10.79
C LYS A 369 16.72 22.68 9.83
N ARG A 370 16.83 23.00 8.54
CA ARG A 370 16.42 22.12 7.45
C ARG A 370 17.65 21.68 6.68
N TYR A 371 17.70 20.40 6.35
CA TYR A 371 18.82 19.80 5.64
C TYR A 371 18.45 19.53 4.18
N ASP A 372 19.44 19.55 3.28
CA ASP A 372 19.28 19.27 1.84
C ASP A 372 18.28 20.22 1.12
N GLN A 373 18.41 21.52 1.33
CA GLN A 373 17.44 22.53 0.86
C GLN A 373 17.57 22.95 -0.62
N GLY A 374 18.61 22.52 -1.34
CA GLY A 374 18.86 23.01 -2.71
C GLY A 374 17.67 22.79 -3.67
N ALA A 375 16.98 21.65 -3.56
CA ALA A 375 15.77 21.40 -4.35
C ALA A 375 14.60 22.29 -3.93
N TYR A 376 14.45 22.56 -2.64
CA TYR A 376 13.45 23.49 -2.12
C TYR A 376 13.68 24.90 -2.66
N ASP A 377 14.92 25.40 -2.57
CA ASP A 377 15.27 26.77 -2.96
C ASP A 377 14.99 27.03 -4.44
N ILE A 378 15.33 26.09 -5.32
CA ILE A 378 15.11 26.22 -6.77
C ILE A 378 13.62 26.15 -7.11
N VAL A 379 12.89 25.19 -6.52
CA VAL A 379 11.50 24.92 -6.89
C VAL A 379 10.53 25.91 -6.27
N SER A 380 10.78 26.37 -5.04
CA SER A 380 9.98 27.43 -4.41
C SER A 380 10.04 28.74 -5.20
N GLN A 381 11.22 29.13 -5.69
CA GLN A 381 11.39 30.28 -6.59
C GLN A 381 10.67 30.07 -7.92
N TRP A 382 10.77 28.86 -8.50
CA TRP A 382 10.08 28.52 -9.74
C TRP A 382 8.56 28.62 -9.59
N LEU A 383 7.99 28.04 -8.53
CA LEU A 383 6.56 28.07 -8.24
C LEU A 383 6.09 29.50 -7.95
N SER A 384 6.85 30.27 -7.16
CA SER A 384 6.55 31.69 -6.89
C SER A 384 6.50 32.53 -8.18
N GLY A 385 7.46 32.33 -9.09
CA GLY A 385 7.46 32.97 -10.41
C GLY A 385 6.31 32.55 -11.33
N ASN A 386 5.55 31.52 -10.94
CA ASN A 386 4.35 31.03 -11.62
C ASN A 386 3.07 31.26 -10.80
N GLY A 387 3.12 32.13 -9.79
CA GLY A 387 1.93 32.59 -9.05
C GLY A 387 1.54 31.74 -7.85
N PHE A 388 2.38 30.79 -7.44
CA PHE A 388 2.14 30.04 -6.21
C PHE A 388 2.67 30.80 -4.99
N SER A 389 2.05 30.59 -3.82
CA SER A 389 2.49 31.20 -2.55
C SER A 389 2.94 30.15 -1.53
N GLU A 390 3.94 30.48 -0.72
CA GLU A 390 4.34 29.63 0.41
C GLU A 390 3.29 29.69 1.53
N VAL A 391 2.98 28.54 2.13
CA VAL A 391 2.11 28.40 3.30
C VAL A 391 2.72 27.42 4.29
N ASP A 392 2.32 27.51 5.56
CA ASP A 392 2.51 26.40 6.50
C ASP A 392 1.34 25.42 6.35
N ALA A 393 1.55 24.30 5.67
CA ALA A 393 0.47 23.34 5.42
C ALA A 393 -0.05 22.62 6.68
N ILE A 394 0.65 22.70 7.82
CA ILE A 394 0.19 22.18 9.11
C ILE A 394 -0.70 23.20 9.83
N ALA A 395 -0.37 24.49 9.73
CA ALA A 395 -1.14 25.58 10.33
C ALA A 395 -2.32 26.04 9.47
N GLU A 396 -2.21 25.92 8.15
CA GLU A 396 -3.18 26.41 7.16
C GLU A 396 -3.70 25.26 6.26
N PRO A 397 -4.37 24.24 6.83
CA PRO A 397 -4.77 23.04 6.11
C PRO A 397 -5.75 23.31 4.95
N ASP A 398 -6.56 24.36 5.01
CA ASP A 398 -7.54 24.69 3.97
C ASP A 398 -6.92 25.35 2.72
N LYS A 399 -5.68 25.85 2.81
CA LYS A 399 -4.99 26.43 1.65
C LYS A 399 -4.41 25.31 0.79
N LYS A 400 -5.05 25.06 -0.36
CA LYS A 400 -4.68 24.00 -1.34
C LYS A 400 -4.77 24.44 -2.81
N ASP A 401 -4.86 25.74 -3.08
CA ASP A 401 -4.93 26.29 -4.44
C ASP A 401 -3.77 27.25 -4.69
N ALA A 402 -2.94 26.95 -5.70
CA ALA A 402 -1.70 27.66 -6.02
C ALA A 402 -0.80 27.93 -4.80
N VAL A 403 -0.48 26.89 -4.02
CA VAL A 403 0.40 27.00 -2.83
C VAL A 403 1.50 25.96 -2.79
N PHE A 404 2.60 26.26 -2.10
CA PHE A 404 3.67 25.31 -1.79
C PHE A 404 4.11 25.41 -0.32
N THR A 405 4.84 24.41 0.16
CA THR A 405 5.28 24.30 1.55
C THR A 405 6.53 23.40 1.62
N HIS A 406 7.30 23.55 2.70
CA HIS A 406 8.13 22.45 3.17
C HIS A 406 7.27 21.21 3.45
N PRO A 407 7.78 19.98 3.23
CA PRO A 407 6.96 18.78 3.35
C PRO A 407 6.36 18.63 4.76
N PRO A 408 5.04 18.47 4.89
CA PRO A 408 4.42 18.17 6.16
C PRO A 408 4.61 16.68 6.47
N TRP A 409 5.27 16.37 7.58
CA TRP A 409 5.58 15.01 8.00
C TRP A 409 4.96 14.65 9.35
N LEU A 410 4.68 13.36 9.50
CA LEU A 410 4.35 12.69 10.74
C LEU A 410 5.64 12.21 11.40
N ILE A 411 6.47 13.17 11.77
CA ILE A 411 7.75 12.96 12.45
C ILE A 411 7.67 13.64 13.81
N GLU A 412 8.09 12.92 14.83
CA GLU A 412 8.07 13.37 16.21
C GLU A 412 9.41 13.07 16.86
N ASP A 413 9.98 14.06 17.53
CA ASP A 413 11.25 13.92 18.21
C ASP A 413 12.43 13.44 17.31
N GLY A 414 12.33 13.64 15.98
CA GLY A 414 13.30 13.18 14.99
C GLY A 414 13.09 11.74 14.50
N LEU A 415 12.02 11.08 14.95
CA LEU A 415 11.65 9.70 14.60
C LEU A 415 10.28 9.65 13.91
N ARG A 416 9.96 8.54 13.26
CA ARG A 416 8.61 8.27 12.76
C ARG A 416 7.57 8.40 13.90
N GLY A 417 6.54 9.21 13.69
CA GLY A 417 5.41 9.37 14.60
C GLY A 417 4.25 8.42 14.30
N GLY A 418 3.08 8.72 14.84
CA GLY A 418 1.83 8.08 14.48
C GLY A 418 1.36 6.98 15.44
N PRO A 419 0.32 6.21 15.06
CA PRO A 419 -0.48 5.45 16.03
C PRO A 419 0.27 4.42 16.88
N VAL A 420 1.35 3.82 16.34
CA VAL A 420 2.20 2.88 17.11
C VAL A 420 2.92 3.59 18.26
N ARG A 421 3.33 4.84 18.06
CA ARG A 421 4.01 5.65 19.07
C ARG A 421 3.02 6.39 19.98
N ASP A 422 1.87 6.80 19.42
CA ASP A 422 1.01 7.80 20.07
C ASP A 422 -0.22 7.20 20.75
N TYR A 423 -0.75 6.09 20.22
CA TYR A 423 -1.97 5.44 20.70
C TYR A 423 -1.68 4.11 21.38
N LEU A 424 -0.83 3.26 20.79
CA LEU A 424 -0.58 1.92 21.30
C LEU A 424 -0.10 1.88 22.77
N PRO A 425 0.87 2.71 23.22
CA PRO A 425 1.32 2.66 24.61
C PRO A 425 0.21 3.03 25.60
N LEU A 426 -0.73 3.88 25.19
CA LEU A 426 -1.90 4.25 26.00
C LEU A 426 -2.90 3.10 26.08
N ALA A 427 -3.11 2.38 24.98
CA ALA A 427 -3.93 1.17 24.97
C ALA A 427 -3.32 0.07 25.85
N GLN A 428 -2.02 -0.20 25.71
CA GLN A 428 -1.31 -1.22 26.49
C GLN A 428 -1.26 -0.93 28.00
N ALA A 429 -1.37 0.33 28.41
CA ALA A 429 -1.48 0.71 29.81
C ALA A 429 -2.85 0.36 30.43
N LEU A 430 -3.87 0.05 29.61
CA LEU A 430 -5.21 -0.32 30.08
C LEU A 430 -5.29 -1.84 30.31
N PRO A 431 -5.77 -2.29 31.48
CA PRO A 431 -5.79 -3.71 31.84
C PRO A 431 -6.77 -4.55 30.99
N ASN A 432 -7.74 -3.89 30.37
CA ASN A 432 -8.79 -4.44 29.52
C ASN A 432 -8.41 -4.50 28.02
N PHE A 433 -7.18 -4.12 27.65
CA PHE A 433 -6.67 -4.22 26.28
C PHE A 433 -5.73 -5.41 26.11
N LYS A 434 -5.84 -6.10 24.98
CA LYS A 434 -4.93 -7.16 24.53
C LYS A 434 -4.52 -6.92 23.08
N LEU A 435 -3.25 -7.17 22.78
CA LEU A 435 -2.69 -7.18 21.43
C LEU A 435 -2.26 -8.60 21.08
N GLN A 436 -2.69 -9.10 19.92
CA GLN A 436 -2.25 -10.37 19.36
C GLN A 436 -1.63 -10.12 17.98
N LEU A 437 -0.33 -10.36 17.88
CA LEU A 437 0.46 -10.22 16.65
C LEU A 437 0.55 -11.55 15.91
N ASN A 438 1.03 -11.52 14.66
CA ASN A 438 1.20 -12.69 13.80
C ASN A 438 -0.10 -13.52 13.67
N ALA A 439 -1.26 -12.86 13.67
CA ALA A 439 -2.57 -13.48 13.60
C ALA A 439 -3.41 -12.79 12.52
N LYS A 440 -3.72 -13.50 11.43
CA LYS A 440 -4.48 -12.96 10.31
C LYS A 440 -5.97 -13.23 10.51
N VAL A 441 -6.78 -12.19 10.63
CA VAL A 441 -8.25 -12.34 10.61
C VAL A 441 -8.69 -12.79 9.21
N ILE A 442 -9.37 -13.93 9.14
CA ILE A 442 -9.83 -14.57 7.90
C ILE A 442 -11.27 -14.17 7.58
N ARG A 443 -12.16 -14.19 8.59
CA ARG A 443 -13.58 -13.80 8.47
C ARG A 443 -14.19 -13.40 9.82
N ALA A 444 -15.33 -12.72 9.77
CA ALA A 444 -16.27 -12.66 10.88
C ALA A 444 -17.12 -13.95 10.90
N VAL A 445 -17.27 -14.56 12.08
CA VAL A 445 -18.13 -15.74 12.28
C VAL A 445 -19.52 -15.25 12.63
N ARG A 446 -20.54 -15.60 11.84
CA ARG A 446 -21.91 -15.10 12.00
C ARG A 446 -22.99 -16.15 11.78
N ASN A 447 -24.15 -15.90 12.38
CA ASN A 447 -25.41 -16.58 12.07
C ASN A 447 -26.45 -15.51 11.74
N GLY A 448 -26.91 -15.47 10.48
CA GLY A 448 -27.73 -14.37 9.99
C GLY A 448 -27.00 -13.03 10.15
N THR A 449 -27.64 -12.09 10.83
CA THR A 449 -27.17 -10.71 11.06
C THR A 449 -26.17 -10.57 12.22
N GLN A 450 -26.10 -11.56 13.11
CA GLN A 450 -25.35 -11.51 14.35
C GLN A 450 -23.95 -12.14 14.20
N VAL A 451 -22.90 -11.36 14.44
CA VAL A 451 -21.51 -11.85 14.54
C VAL A 451 -21.27 -12.37 15.96
N SER A 452 -20.72 -13.58 16.07
CA SER A 452 -20.36 -14.23 17.35
C SER A 452 -18.87 -14.15 17.67
N GLY A 453 -18.03 -13.81 16.69
CA GLY A 453 -16.58 -13.78 16.84
C GLY A 453 -15.85 -13.55 15.53
N VAL A 454 -14.53 -13.70 15.54
CA VAL A 454 -13.68 -13.69 14.35
C VAL A 454 -12.86 -14.98 14.26
N GLU A 455 -12.69 -15.50 13.05
CA GLU A 455 -11.77 -16.61 12.78
C GLU A 455 -10.42 -16.02 12.38
N ILE A 456 -9.38 -16.39 13.13
CA ILE A 456 -7.99 -15.96 12.91
C ILE A 456 -7.13 -17.16 12.51
N GLU A 457 -6.15 -16.91 11.66
CA GLU A 457 -5.08 -17.83 11.31
C GLU A 457 -3.82 -17.44 12.08
N THR A 458 -3.28 -18.38 12.86
CA THR A 458 -2.15 -18.17 13.79
C THR A 458 -0.86 -18.88 13.35
N GLY A 459 -0.94 -19.61 12.25
CA GLY A 459 0.14 -20.35 11.62
C GLY A 459 -0.40 -21.15 10.43
N THR A 460 0.48 -21.81 9.68
CA THR A 460 0.09 -22.60 8.50
C THR A 460 -0.99 -23.63 8.85
N ASN A 461 -2.16 -23.53 8.21
CA ASN A 461 -3.33 -24.38 8.43
C ASN A 461 -3.86 -24.44 9.88
N SER A 462 -3.46 -23.49 10.74
CA SER A 462 -3.87 -23.42 12.15
C SER A 462 -4.74 -22.21 12.40
N ARG A 463 -6.02 -22.47 12.74
CA ARG A 463 -7.02 -21.43 12.97
C ARG A 463 -7.61 -21.49 14.37
N GLN A 464 -8.08 -20.33 14.81
CA GLN A 464 -8.78 -20.15 16.07
C GLN A 464 -9.95 -19.20 15.89
N ILE A 465 -11.09 -19.53 16.47
CA ILE A 465 -12.23 -18.60 16.59
C ILE A 465 -12.11 -17.90 17.95
N VAL A 466 -12.05 -16.56 17.92
CA VAL A 466 -12.12 -15.73 19.13
C VAL A 466 -13.52 -15.16 19.22
N ASN A 467 -14.24 -15.51 20.29
CA ASN A 467 -15.64 -15.12 20.47
C ASN A 467 -15.79 -13.72 21.06
N LEU A 468 -16.88 -13.07 20.71
CA LEU A 468 -17.36 -11.86 21.34
C LEU A 468 -18.15 -12.19 22.61
N ASN A 469 -18.14 -11.27 23.57
CA ASN A 469 -19.12 -11.27 24.66
C ASN A 469 -20.54 -11.03 24.11
N ALA A 470 -21.56 -11.37 24.90
CA ALA A 470 -22.93 -10.99 24.57
C ALA A 470 -23.04 -9.45 24.46
N GLY A 471 -23.56 -8.96 23.33
CA GLY A 471 -23.60 -7.53 23.01
C GLY A 471 -22.28 -6.93 22.51
N GLY A 472 -21.23 -7.73 22.36
CA GLY A 472 -19.95 -7.30 21.78
C GLY A 472 -20.02 -7.09 20.27
N ALA A 473 -18.97 -6.51 19.69
CA ALA A 473 -18.89 -6.20 18.26
C ALA A 473 -17.51 -6.48 17.66
N ALA A 474 -17.48 -6.82 16.37
CA ALA A 474 -16.26 -6.91 15.58
C ALA A 474 -16.06 -5.63 14.77
N ILE A 475 -14.83 -5.12 14.75
CA ILE A 475 -14.44 -3.94 13.97
C ILE A 475 -13.37 -4.35 12.97
N LEU A 476 -13.66 -4.20 11.68
CA LEU A 476 -12.70 -4.45 10.61
C LEU A 476 -11.91 -3.18 10.33
N SER A 477 -10.59 -3.24 10.58
CA SER A 477 -9.64 -2.16 10.33
C SER A 477 -8.43 -2.66 9.53
N ALA A 478 -8.68 -3.63 8.63
CA ALA A 478 -7.64 -4.35 7.90
C ALA A 478 -7.15 -3.58 6.66
N GLY A 479 -7.79 -2.45 6.33
CA GLY A 479 -7.43 -1.56 5.22
C GLY A 479 -8.21 -1.84 3.95
N ALA A 480 -8.25 -0.84 3.05
CA ALA A 480 -9.06 -0.86 1.83
C ALA A 480 -8.83 -2.06 0.89
N LEU A 481 -7.68 -2.72 0.97
CA LEU A 481 -7.36 -3.90 0.16
C LEU A 481 -7.60 -5.23 0.88
N SER A 482 -7.77 -5.25 2.21
CA SER A 482 -7.93 -6.50 2.98
C SER A 482 -9.29 -6.63 3.68
N THR A 483 -9.91 -5.52 4.07
CA THR A 483 -11.27 -5.51 4.63
C THR A 483 -12.30 -6.16 3.70
N PRO A 484 -12.31 -5.86 2.38
CA PRO A 484 -13.20 -6.55 1.43
C PRO A 484 -13.06 -8.08 1.46
N ARG A 485 -11.82 -8.61 1.54
CA ARG A 485 -11.58 -10.05 1.67
C ARG A 485 -12.23 -10.65 2.92
N ILE A 486 -12.12 -9.98 4.06
CA ILE A 486 -12.75 -10.47 5.30
C ILE A 486 -14.28 -10.49 5.14
N LEU A 487 -14.87 -9.49 4.49
CA LEU A 487 -16.29 -9.44 4.20
C LEU A 487 -16.73 -10.56 3.24
N PHE A 488 -16.00 -10.77 2.12
CA PHE A 488 -16.28 -11.87 1.19
C PHE A 488 -16.22 -13.24 1.88
N ASN A 489 -15.19 -13.47 2.69
CA ASN A 489 -15.03 -14.68 3.50
C ASN A 489 -16.11 -14.85 4.58
N SER A 490 -16.85 -13.78 4.89
CA SER A 490 -17.99 -13.77 5.81
C SER A 490 -19.34 -13.90 5.08
N GLY A 491 -19.34 -14.11 3.76
CA GLY A 491 -20.57 -14.15 2.95
C GLY A 491 -21.25 -12.78 2.84
N ILE A 492 -20.46 -11.71 2.74
CA ILE A 492 -20.93 -10.32 2.59
C ILE A 492 -20.21 -9.70 1.39
N GLY A 493 -20.95 -9.21 0.40
CA GLY A 493 -20.42 -8.63 -0.83
C GLY A 493 -21.11 -9.16 -2.08
N PRO A 494 -20.63 -8.80 -3.28
CA PRO A 494 -21.24 -9.26 -4.52
C PRO A 494 -21.25 -10.78 -4.61
N LYS A 495 -22.37 -11.36 -5.05
CA LYS A 495 -22.60 -12.81 -5.08
C LYS A 495 -21.46 -13.60 -5.76
N GLU A 496 -20.93 -13.07 -6.86
CA GLU A 496 -19.81 -13.64 -7.62
C GLU A 496 -18.50 -13.78 -6.80
N GLN A 497 -18.23 -12.82 -5.90
CA GLN A 497 -17.04 -12.85 -5.05
C GLN A 497 -17.21 -13.91 -3.96
N ILE A 498 -18.41 -14.03 -3.38
CA ILE A 498 -18.72 -15.07 -2.40
C ILE A 498 -18.69 -16.47 -3.05
N GLN A 499 -19.15 -16.60 -4.29
CA GLN A 499 -19.01 -17.84 -5.07
C GLN A 499 -17.54 -18.20 -5.31
N THR A 500 -16.69 -17.20 -5.58
CA THR A 500 -15.24 -17.41 -5.71
C THR A 500 -14.64 -17.95 -4.41
N VAL A 501 -15.06 -17.42 -3.25
CA VAL A 501 -14.67 -17.97 -1.94
C VAL A 501 -15.15 -19.40 -1.76
N LYS A 502 -16.43 -19.69 -2.09
CA LYS A 502 -17.04 -21.02 -1.96
C LYS A 502 -16.32 -22.10 -2.78
N GLY A 503 -15.85 -21.75 -3.98
CA GLY A 503 -15.07 -22.63 -4.85
C GLY A 503 -13.56 -22.58 -4.63
N GLY A 504 -13.09 -21.71 -3.72
CA GLY A 504 -11.67 -21.42 -3.51
C GLY A 504 -10.97 -22.34 -2.52
N SER A 505 -9.66 -22.14 -2.37
CA SER A 505 -8.77 -22.89 -1.46
C SER A 505 -8.61 -22.22 -0.09
N THR A 506 -9.28 -21.09 0.17
CA THR A 506 -9.28 -20.45 1.49
C THR A 506 -9.97 -21.31 2.56
N GLN A 507 -10.79 -22.30 2.18
CA GLN A 507 -11.40 -23.25 3.12
C GLN A 507 -12.09 -22.59 4.33
N VAL A 508 -12.91 -21.57 4.08
CA VAL A 508 -13.73 -20.94 5.13
C VAL A 508 -15.11 -21.57 5.17
N ALA A 509 -15.67 -21.72 6.37
CA ALA A 509 -17.07 -22.10 6.53
C ALA A 509 -17.97 -20.88 6.27
N LEU A 510 -18.43 -20.72 5.02
CA LEU A 510 -19.40 -19.68 4.66
C LEU A 510 -20.76 -19.94 5.31
N PRO A 511 -21.52 -18.89 5.65
CA PRO A 511 -22.95 -19.02 5.96
C PRO A 511 -23.72 -19.64 4.79
N ASP A 512 -24.90 -20.21 5.08
CA ASP A 512 -25.82 -20.68 4.05
C ASP A 512 -26.09 -19.58 3.02
N GLU A 513 -26.27 -19.95 1.75
CA GLU A 513 -26.45 -18.99 0.66
C GLU A 513 -27.65 -18.07 0.87
N ALA A 514 -28.70 -18.55 1.56
CA ALA A 514 -29.86 -17.75 1.95
C ALA A 514 -29.54 -16.64 2.98
N GLN A 515 -28.39 -16.71 3.65
CA GLN A 515 -27.91 -15.73 4.61
C GLN A 515 -26.82 -14.81 4.04
N TRP A 516 -26.47 -14.94 2.75
CA TRP A 516 -25.51 -14.02 2.13
C TRP A 516 -26.10 -12.62 2.07
N ILE A 517 -25.26 -11.62 2.34
CA ILE A 517 -25.65 -10.20 2.32
C ILE A 517 -25.03 -9.58 1.09
N ASP A 518 -25.87 -9.20 0.13
CA ASP A 518 -25.43 -8.55 -1.11
C ASP A 518 -25.18 -7.07 -0.84
N LEU A 519 -23.93 -6.66 -0.95
CA LEU A 519 -23.45 -5.29 -0.77
C LEU A 519 -22.37 -5.01 -1.82
N PRO A 520 -22.15 -3.75 -2.22
CA PRO A 520 -21.16 -3.37 -3.22
C PRO A 520 -19.71 -3.41 -2.69
N VAL A 521 -19.36 -4.41 -1.88
CA VAL A 521 -18.01 -4.59 -1.33
C VAL A 521 -17.01 -4.76 -2.48
N GLY A 522 -15.93 -3.99 -2.42
CA GLY A 522 -14.88 -3.94 -3.44
C GLY A 522 -15.19 -3.00 -4.61
N GLN A 523 -16.43 -2.56 -4.79
CA GLN A 523 -16.80 -1.62 -5.85
C GLN A 523 -16.37 -0.19 -5.51
N ASN A 524 -16.30 0.67 -6.54
CA ASN A 524 -15.97 2.09 -6.41
C ASN A 524 -14.62 2.39 -5.75
N ILE A 525 -13.68 1.44 -5.76
CA ILE A 525 -12.35 1.66 -5.18
C ILE A 525 -11.63 2.78 -5.95
N LYS A 526 -10.97 3.69 -5.23
CA LYS A 526 -10.22 4.82 -5.79
C LYS A 526 -8.80 4.83 -5.29
N ASP A 527 -7.88 5.34 -6.09
CA ASP A 527 -6.50 5.61 -5.72
C ASP A 527 -5.97 6.82 -6.50
N HIS A 528 -4.96 7.50 -5.96
CA HIS A 528 -4.30 8.60 -6.64
C HIS A 528 -3.45 8.08 -7.80
N PRO A 529 -3.73 8.43 -9.07
CA PRO A 529 -2.76 8.20 -10.15
C PRO A 529 -1.58 9.16 -9.98
N ILE A 530 -0.37 8.62 -9.90
CA ILE A 530 0.87 9.39 -9.81
C ILE A 530 1.60 9.40 -11.15
N PHE A 531 1.92 10.59 -11.63
CA PHE A 531 2.71 10.86 -12.83
C PHE A 531 4.08 11.44 -12.45
N THR A 532 5.13 11.03 -13.15
CA THR A 532 6.49 11.49 -12.85
C THR A 532 6.96 12.50 -13.88
N VAL A 533 7.26 13.72 -13.44
CA VAL A 533 7.82 14.79 -14.26
C VAL A 533 9.26 15.04 -13.83
N ASN A 534 10.22 14.92 -14.75
CA ASN A 534 11.63 15.23 -14.49
C ASN A 534 12.01 16.55 -15.17
N LEU A 535 12.59 17.47 -14.39
CA LEU A 535 13.10 18.76 -14.86
C LEU A 535 14.60 18.85 -14.61
N GLN A 536 15.31 19.59 -15.46
CA GLN A 536 16.70 19.96 -15.25
C GLN A 536 16.76 21.36 -14.64
N THR A 537 17.67 21.55 -13.69
CA THR A 537 17.97 22.87 -13.13
C THR A 537 18.84 23.66 -14.10
N LYS A 538 18.68 24.99 -14.14
CA LYS A 538 19.59 25.88 -14.87
C LYS A 538 20.79 26.32 -14.02
N SER A 539 20.65 26.27 -12.70
CA SER A 539 21.74 26.40 -11.73
C SER A 539 22.23 25.02 -11.27
N SER A 540 23.43 24.94 -10.72
CA SER A 540 23.94 23.68 -10.19
C SER A 540 23.13 23.26 -8.94
N LEU A 541 22.71 22.00 -8.91
CA LEU A 541 22.06 21.36 -7.77
C LEU A 541 22.80 20.05 -7.46
N LYS A 542 23.30 19.95 -6.23
CA LYS A 542 23.89 18.70 -5.74
C LYS A 542 22.79 17.82 -5.15
N SER A 543 22.75 16.55 -5.58
CA SER A 543 21.92 15.52 -4.97
C SER A 543 22.70 14.73 -3.92
N LEU A 544 21.99 14.17 -2.95
CA LEU A 544 22.57 13.24 -1.98
C LEU A 544 22.56 11.80 -2.54
N ALA A 545 23.66 11.09 -2.35
CA ALA A 545 23.74 9.66 -2.67
C ALA A 545 22.87 8.86 -1.71
N SER A 546 22.31 7.73 -2.15
CA SER A 546 21.47 6.87 -1.29
C SER A 546 22.22 6.37 -0.05
N THR A 547 23.54 6.22 -0.14
CA THR A 547 24.41 5.83 0.99
C THR A 547 24.40 6.85 2.12
N THR A 548 24.09 8.13 1.87
CA THR A 548 23.90 9.13 2.92
C THR A 548 22.79 8.72 3.92
N PHE A 549 21.85 7.88 3.47
CA PHE A 549 20.71 7.45 4.27
C PHE A 549 20.85 5.99 4.73
N THR A 550 21.38 5.10 3.88
CA THR A 550 21.52 3.67 4.19
C THR A 550 22.81 3.33 4.94
N SER A 551 23.86 4.14 4.76
CA SER A 551 25.19 3.95 5.37
C SER A 551 25.80 5.34 5.69
N PRO A 552 25.14 6.13 6.56
CA PRO A 552 25.53 7.49 6.90
C PRO A 552 26.92 7.56 7.54
N GLY A 553 27.57 8.72 7.43
CA GLY A 553 28.79 8.99 8.19
C GLY A 553 28.48 9.39 9.64
N GLU A 554 29.50 9.31 10.51
CA GLU A 554 29.36 9.53 11.96
C GLU A 554 28.67 10.85 12.31
N THR A 555 28.98 11.94 11.60
CA THR A 555 28.34 13.25 11.84
C THR A 555 26.81 13.21 11.69
N ASP A 556 26.30 12.50 10.69
CA ASP A 556 24.86 12.37 10.48
C ASP A 556 24.21 11.47 11.54
N VAL A 557 24.94 10.44 12.00
CA VAL A 557 24.53 9.56 13.10
C VAL A 557 24.47 10.33 14.43
N ASP A 558 25.48 11.14 14.74
CA ASP A 558 25.54 11.98 15.95
C ASP A 558 24.41 13.01 15.98
N LEU A 559 24.10 13.63 14.84
CA LEU A 559 22.96 14.55 14.73
C LEU A 559 21.64 13.80 14.92
N PHE A 560 21.50 12.62 14.33
CA PHE A 560 20.30 11.81 14.48
C PHE A 560 20.05 11.36 15.91
N ALA A 561 21.12 10.99 16.65
CA ALA A 561 21.03 10.67 18.08
C ALA A 561 20.49 11.85 18.91
N GLN A 562 20.65 13.09 18.43
CA GLN A 562 20.10 14.31 19.03
C GLN A 562 18.70 14.66 18.48
N GLY A 563 18.09 13.79 17.68
CA GLY A 563 16.82 14.02 16.98
C GLY A 563 16.90 15.10 15.91
N SER A 564 18.07 15.26 15.29
CA SER A 564 18.36 16.30 14.31
C SER A 564 19.03 15.74 13.04
N GLY A 565 19.27 16.59 12.05
CA GLY A 565 20.06 16.21 10.87
C GLY A 565 19.24 15.62 9.74
N ILE A 566 19.95 15.14 8.71
CA ILE A 566 19.31 14.64 7.48
C ILE A 566 18.52 13.35 7.70
N LEU A 567 18.94 12.51 8.66
CA LEU A 567 18.29 11.23 8.96
C LEU A 567 16.94 11.40 9.65
N SER A 568 16.69 12.55 10.29
CA SER A 568 15.42 12.89 10.92
C SER A 568 14.38 13.47 9.94
N GLN A 569 14.65 13.46 8.63
CA GLN A 569 13.74 13.94 7.58
C GLN A 569 13.46 12.82 6.58
N ALA A 570 12.26 12.76 6.00
CA ALA A 570 12.00 11.84 4.88
C ALA A 570 12.58 12.36 3.55
N GLY A 571 12.33 11.65 2.45
CA GLY A 571 12.96 11.94 1.13
C GLY A 571 12.40 13.14 0.36
N GLN A 572 11.21 13.66 0.71
CA GLN A 572 10.63 14.84 0.05
C GLN A 572 11.38 16.13 0.40
N ARG A 573 11.34 17.12 -0.49
CA ARG A 573 11.94 18.45 -0.29
C ARG A 573 10.95 19.59 -0.40
N LEU A 574 9.86 19.41 -1.16
CA LEU A 574 8.78 20.39 -1.29
C LEU A 574 7.48 19.66 -1.63
N ASN A 575 6.37 20.21 -1.14
CA ASN A 575 5.02 19.85 -1.59
C ASN A 575 4.33 21.09 -2.16
N PHE A 576 3.45 20.89 -3.15
CA PHE A 576 2.57 21.95 -3.64
C PHE A 576 1.18 21.41 -3.92
N TRP A 577 0.19 22.30 -3.94
CA TRP A 577 -1.17 22.01 -4.36
C TRP A 577 -1.71 23.09 -5.29
N THR A 578 -2.54 22.66 -6.22
CA THR A 578 -3.39 23.52 -7.03
C THR A 578 -4.68 22.78 -7.36
N ARG A 579 -5.59 23.42 -8.09
CA ARG A 579 -6.74 22.74 -8.68
C ARG A 579 -6.88 23.07 -10.16
N VAL A 580 -7.51 22.15 -10.86
CA VAL A 580 -7.85 22.28 -12.28
C VAL A 580 -9.33 21.98 -12.46
N GLU A 581 -9.93 22.60 -13.46
CA GLU A 581 -11.31 22.36 -13.86
C GLU A 581 -11.28 21.84 -15.31
N ALA A 582 -11.95 20.71 -15.54
CA ALA A 582 -12.09 20.14 -16.87
C ALA A 582 -13.39 20.63 -17.53
N SER A 583 -13.59 20.30 -18.81
CA SER A 583 -14.80 20.65 -19.57
C SER A 583 -16.09 20.08 -18.98
N ASP A 584 -16.00 19.06 -18.11
CA ASP A 584 -17.12 18.52 -17.34
C ASP A 584 -17.58 19.41 -16.16
N GLY A 585 -16.93 20.57 -15.96
CA GLY A 585 -17.24 21.55 -14.91
C GLY A 585 -16.84 21.09 -13.51
N LYS A 586 -16.16 19.94 -13.37
CA LYS A 586 -15.73 19.42 -12.07
C LYS A 586 -14.31 19.89 -11.75
N LYS A 587 -14.17 20.40 -10.53
CA LYS A 587 -12.89 20.78 -9.94
C LYS A 587 -12.18 19.55 -9.42
N ARG A 588 -10.90 19.44 -9.73
CA ARG A 588 -10.01 18.38 -9.26
C ARG A 588 -8.76 19.00 -8.67
N TYR A 589 -8.37 18.52 -7.50
CA TYR A 589 -7.12 18.95 -6.87
C TYR A 589 -5.93 18.19 -7.44
N VAL A 590 -4.80 18.88 -7.50
CA VAL A 590 -3.52 18.33 -7.91
C VAL A 590 -2.52 18.55 -6.79
N GLN A 591 -1.88 17.47 -6.34
CA GLN A 591 -0.74 17.53 -5.42
C GLN A 591 0.56 17.28 -6.17
N GLY A 592 1.61 18.01 -5.83
CA GLY A 592 2.98 17.72 -6.22
C GLY A 592 3.86 17.39 -5.03
N THR A 593 4.71 16.36 -5.16
CA THR A 593 5.82 16.11 -4.23
C THR A 593 7.14 16.11 -4.97
N VAL A 594 8.14 16.77 -4.39
CA VAL A 594 9.40 17.09 -5.04
C VAL A 594 10.56 16.41 -4.33
N ASN A 595 11.49 15.86 -5.11
CA ASN A 595 12.82 15.49 -4.63
C ASN A 595 13.90 15.74 -5.71
N SER A 596 15.17 15.54 -5.36
CA SER A 596 16.30 15.60 -6.30
C SER A 596 16.99 14.23 -6.39
N PRO A 597 16.66 13.41 -7.41
CA PRO A 597 17.17 12.04 -7.50
C PRO A 597 18.61 11.93 -8.00
N LYS A 598 19.14 12.98 -8.64
CA LYS A 598 20.52 13.08 -9.10
C LYS A 598 20.89 14.55 -9.31
N ASN A 599 22.17 14.84 -9.51
CA ASN A 599 22.64 16.20 -9.72
C ASN A 599 21.88 16.89 -10.86
N ASP A 600 21.61 18.18 -10.65
CA ASP A 600 20.95 19.07 -11.59
C ASP A 600 19.55 18.60 -12.04
N THR A 601 18.94 17.68 -11.30
CA THR A 601 17.65 17.09 -11.63
C THR A 601 16.66 17.30 -10.50
N ILE A 602 15.50 17.84 -10.85
CA ILE A 602 14.29 17.89 -10.02
C ILE A 602 13.32 16.84 -10.54
N ARG A 603 12.73 16.07 -9.62
CA ARG A 603 11.63 15.18 -9.93
C ARG A 603 10.40 15.63 -9.15
N ILE A 604 9.30 15.78 -9.88
CA ILE A 604 7.98 16.06 -9.34
C ILE A 604 7.12 14.82 -9.56
N LYS A 605 6.60 14.25 -8.48
CA LYS A 605 5.48 13.31 -8.53
C LYS A 605 4.20 14.13 -8.47
N VAL A 606 3.38 14.05 -9.51
CA VAL A 606 2.12 14.79 -9.66
C VAL A 606 0.97 13.82 -9.47
N TYR A 607 -0.01 14.19 -8.66
CA TYR A 607 -1.12 13.37 -8.23
C TYR A 607 -2.40 14.09 -8.68
N LEU A 608 -3.30 13.39 -9.35
CA LEU A 608 -4.70 13.84 -9.41
C LEU A 608 -5.40 13.32 -8.16
N THR A 609 -6.10 14.18 -7.42
CA THR A 609 -6.57 13.89 -6.05
C THR A 609 -8.07 14.11 -5.89
N HIS A 610 -8.51 14.74 -4.80
CA HIS A 610 -9.91 15.04 -4.50
C HIS A 610 -10.67 15.62 -5.71
N GLY A 611 -11.91 15.15 -5.89
CA GLY A 611 -12.75 15.52 -7.03
C GLY A 611 -12.60 14.63 -8.26
N LEU A 612 -11.60 13.73 -8.31
CA LEU A 612 -11.48 12.78 -9.42
C LEU A 612 -12.67 11.81 -9.47
N THR A 613 -13.05 11.40 -10.67
CA THR A 613 -14.26 10.62 -10.91
C THR A 613 -13.99 9.17 -11.30
N SER A 614 -12.77 8.85 -11.73
CA SER A 614 -12.35 7.48 -12.00
C SER A 614 -12.54 6.60 -10.76
N VAL A 615 -13.00 5.39 -10.99
CA VAL A 615 -13.20 4.33 -10.01
C VAL A 615 -12.82 3.01 -10.63
N GLY A 616 -12.42 2.07 -9.78
CA GLY A 616 -12.14 0.69 -10.14
C GLY A 616 -13.05 -0.27 -9.36
N ALA A 617 -12.65 -1.54 -9.39
CA ALA A 617 -13.27 -2.59 -8.60
C ALA A 617 -12.19 -3.55 -8.07
N LEU A 618 -12.41 -4.05 -6.86
CA LEU A 618 -11.57 -5.01 -6.16
C LEU A 618 -12.37 -6.30 -5.97
N GLY A 619 -11.76 -7.43 -6.31
CA GLY A 619 -12.29 -8.76 -6.08
C GLY A 619 -11.35 -9.64 -5.27
N ILE A 620 -11.73 -10.90 -5.14
CA ILE A 620 -10.94 -11.95 -4.51
C ILE A 620 -10.64 -13.05 -5.52
N SER A 621 -9.45 -13.62 -5.43
CA SER A 621 -9.04 -14.81 -6.19
C SER A 621 -9.37 -16.09 -5.41
N ALA A 622 -9.38 -17.23 -6.10
CA ALA A 622 -9.71 -18.52 -5.50
C ALA A 622 -8.76 -18.90 -4.34
N ASP A 623 -7.53 -18.39 -4.32
CA ASP A 623 -6.56 -18.57 -3.24
C ASP A 623 -6.78 -17.65 -2.02
N GLY A 624 -7.72 -16.71 -2.12
CA GLY A 624 -8.01 -15.72 -1.10
C GLY A 624 -7.14 -14.46 -1.16
N SER A 625 -6.32 -14.28 -2.20
CA SER A 625 -5.67 -12.99 -2.49
C SER A 625 -6.68 -11.99 -3.05
N THR A 626 -6.49 -10.69 -2.82
CA THR A 626 -7.31 -9.66 -3.48
C THR A 626 -6.67 -9.17 -4.76
N LYS A 627 -7.47 -8.79 -5.75
CA LYS A 627 -7.01 -8.23 -7.03
C LYS A 627 -7.90 -7.09 -7.49
N LEU A 628 -7.34 -6.13 -8.20
CA LEU A 628 -8.14 -5.14 -8.94
C LEU A 628 -8.73 -5.85 -10.15
N THR A 629 -10.05 -6.00 -10.16
CA THR A 629 -10.78 -6.51 -11.33
C THR A 629 -10.96 -5.42 -12.37
N THR A 630 -10.97 -4.16 -11.93
CA THR A 630 -10.93 -2.96 -12.77
C THR A 630 -9.98 -1.94 -12.14
N GLU A 631 -9.02 -1.45 -12.92
CA GLU A 631 -8.07 -0.41 -12.48
C GLU A 631 -8.77 0.96 -12.30
N PRO A 632 -8.47 1.74 -11.25
CA PRO A 632 -9.17 2.98 -10.94
C PRO A 632 -8.59 4.23 -11.62
N TYR A 633 -7.70 4.09 -12.60
CA TYR A 633 -6.87 5.20 -13.08
C TYR A 633 -7.33 5.72 -14.44
N LEU A 634 -7.64 7.03 -14.49
CA LEU A 634 -7.98 7.74 -15.73
C LEU A 634 -9.05 7.01 -16.56
N THR A 635 -10.10 6.50 -15.92
CA THR A 635 -11.20 5.81 -16.61
C THR A 635 -12.23 6.79 -17.17
N THR A 636 -12.19 8.06 -16.76
CA THR A 636 -13.06 9.13 -17.26
C THR A 636 -12.29 10.17 -18.08
N ASP A 637 -12.95 10.73 -19.09
CA ASP A 637 -12.34 11.75 -19.95
C ASP A 637 -12.05 13.05 -19.20
N GLY A 638 -12.92 13.44 -18.25
CA GLY A 638 -12.71 14.62 -17.41
C GLY A 638 -11.47 14.52 -16.52
N ASP A 639 -11.15 13.33 -15.99
CA ASP A 639 -9.92 13.12 -15.22
C ASP A 639 -8.68 13.21 -16.12
N LYS A 640 -8.73 12.61 -17.32
CA LYS A 640 -7.66 12.70 -18.33
C LYS A 640 -7.42 14.15 -18.76
N GLU A 641 -8.48 14.88 -19.06
CA GLU A 641 -8.40 16.28 -19.48
C GLU A 641 -7.78 17.14 -18.39
N ALA A 642 -8.25 17.01 -17.14
CA ALA A 642 -7.76 17.75 -16.00
C ALA A 642 -6.24 17.59 -15.80
N ILE A 643 -5.76 16.34 -15.78
CA ILE A 643 -4.33 16.11 -15.57
C ILE A 643 -3.50 16.51 -16.80
N THR A 644 -3.99 16.29 -18.03
CA THR A 644 -3.31 16.73 -19.25
C THR A 644 -3.15 18.25 -19.26
N SER A 645 -4.20 18.98 -18.89
CA SER A 645 -4.18 20.44 -18.76
C SER A 645 -3.10 20.90 -17.77
N PHE A 646 -3.03 20.27 -16.59
CA PHE A 646 -2.00 20.60 -15.61
C PHE A 646 -0.58 20.29 -16.10
N MET A 647 -0.37 19.17 -16.81
CA MET A 647 0.93 18.86 -17.41
C MET A 647 1.35 19.90 -18.45
N GLY A 648 0.40 20.38 -19.26
CA GLY A 648 0.61 21.50 -20.17
C GLY A 648 1.03 22.78 -19.44
N GLN A 649 0.42 23.07 -18.29
CA GLN A 649 0.82 24.20 -17.45
C GLN A 649 2.27 24.06 -16.95
N LEU A 650 2.67 22.89 -16.42
CA LEU A 650 4.05 22.65 -15.98
C LEU A 650 5.07 22.84 -17.13
N ILE A 651 4.76 22.34 -18.33
CA ILE A 651 5.60 22.56 -19.52
C ILE A 651 5.71 24.06 -19.82
N SER A 652 4.59 24.79 -19.80
CA SER A 652 4.57 26.23 -20.04
C SER A 652 5.40 27.02 -19.01
N TYR A 653 5.34 26.62 -17.74
CA TYR A 653 6.11 27.24 -16.66
C TYR A 653 7.61 27.02 -16.86
N ALA A 654 8.01 25.82 -17.29
CA ALA A 654 9.39 25.47 -17.58
C ALA A 654 9.94 26.17 -18.85
N ALA A 655 9.06 26.50 -19.81
CA ALA A 655 9.43 27.15 -21.07
C ALA A 655 9.64 28.67 -20.96
N LYS A 656 9.23 29.32 -19.86
CA LYS A 656 9.44 30.76 -19.66
C LYS A 656 10.93 31.12 -19.70
N SER A 657 11.24 32.27 -20.30
CA SER A 657 12.64 32.74 -20.46
C SER A 657 13.35 32.89 -19.12
N ASN A 658 12.65 33.37 -18.09
CA ASN A 658 13.13 33.53 -16.72
C ASN A 658 12.97 32.28 -15.83
N SER A 659 12.53 31.14 -16.37
CA SER A 659 12.37 29.90 -15.57
C SER A 659 13.72 29.42 -15.02
N THR A 660 13.75 28.97 -13.76
CA THR A 660 14.92 28.32 -13.14
C THR A 660 15.06 26.83 -13.52
N LEU A 661 13.99 26.26 -14.09
CA LEU A 661 13.90 24.85 -14.52
C LEU A 661 13.61 24.74 -16.02
N LYS A 662 13.95 23.61 -16.61
CA LYS A 662 13.55 23.22 -17.97
C LYS A 662 13.10 21.76 -17.99
N MET A 663 12.24 21.37 -18.93
CA MET A 663 11.84 19.96 -19.07
C MET A 663 13.04 19.08 -19.45
N SER A 664 13.07 17.85 -18.95
CA SER A 664 14.06 16.87 -19.36
C SER A 664 13.67 16.23 -20.70
N GLY A 665 14.25 16.71 -21.78
CA GLY A 665 13.94 16.23 -23.14
C GLY A 665 12.73 16.94 -23.76
N ASN A 666 12.37 16.51 -24.97
CA ASN A 666 11.20 17.01 -25.68
C ASN A 666 9.98 16.18 -25.28
N VAL A 667 9.04 16.78 -24.56
CA VAL A 667 7.86 16.09 -24.00
C VAL A 667 6.59 16.88 -24.31
N THR A 668 5.48 16.17 -24.50
CA THR A 668 4.12 16.73 -24.54
C THR A 668 3.35 16.38 -23.27
N ALA A 669 2.22 17.04 -23.03
CA ALA A 669 1.36 16.73 -21.89
C ALA A 669 0.87 15.27 -21.93
N GLU A 670 0.51 14.78 -23.11
CA GLU A 670 0.08 13.40 -23.36
C GLU A 670 1.19 12.40 -23.04
N SER A 671 2.44 12.71 -23.44
CA SER A 671 3.59 11.86 -23.13
C SER A 671 3.93 11.81 -21.64
N LEU A 672 3.53 12.83 -20.85
CA LEU A 672 3.74 12.85 -19.40
C LEU A 672 2.69 12.05 -18.63
N ILE A 673 1.55 11.76 -19.25
CA ILE A 673 0.45 11.01 -18.63
C ILE A 673 0.27 9.60 -19.21
N SER A 674 1.07 9.22 -20.20
CA SER A 674 0.99 7.90 -20.84
C SER A 674 1.32 6.76 -19.89
N GLU A 675 2.11 7.04 -18.85
CA GLU A 675 2.42 6.12 -17.75
C GLU A 675 2.04 6.75 -16.42
N HIS A 676 1.43 5.95 -15.55
CA HIS A 676 1.10 6.32 -14.18
C HIS A 676 1.51 5.19 -13.24
N THR A 677 1.54 5.51 -11.95
CA THR A 677 1.68 4.51 -10.89
C THR A 677 0.63 4.69 -9.82
N THR A 678 0.34 3.61 -9.10
CA THR A 678 -0.49 3.65 -7.90
C THR A 678 0.06 4.64 -6.87
N GLY A 679 -0.85 5.36 -6.22
CA GLY A 679 -0.54 6.13 -5.03
C GLY A 679 -0.42 5.29 -3.77
N SER A 680 -0.87 4.04 -3.82
CA SER A 680 -1.13 3.18 -2.65
C SER A 680 -1.96 3.90 -1.59
N HIS A 681 -2.89 4.73 -2.05
CA HIS A 681 -3.82 5.56 -1.28
C HIS A 681 -5.26 5.05 -1.48
N PHE A 682 -5.43 3.74 -1.52
CA PHE A 682 -6.71 3.11 -1.81
C PHE A 682 -7.80 3.47 -0.79
N VAL A 683 -8.97 3.85 -1.29
CA VAL A 683 -10.18 4.18 -0.52
C VAL A 683 -11.43 3.61 -1.20
N GLY A 684 -12.57 3.59 -0.49
CA GLY A 684 -13.90 3.39 -1.10
C GLY A 684 -14.37 1.95 -1.29
N SER A 685 -13.53 0.94 -1.01
CA SER A 685 -13.88 -0.47 -1.21
C SER A 685 -14.95 -1.02 -0.23
N ALA A 686 -15.32 -0.27 0.80
CA ALA A 686 -16.47 -0.56 1.66
C ALA A 686 -17.16 0.76 2.04
N VAL A 687 -17.49 1.56 1.02
CA VAL A 687 -17.90 2.95 1.15
C VAL A 687 -19.09 3.16 2.09
N MET A 688 -19.05 4.27 2.84
CA MET A 688 -20.12 4.71 3.71
C MET A 688 -21.28 5.35 2.94
N GLY A 689 -22.51 5.12 3.39
CA GLY A 689 -23.70 5.80 2.88
C GLY A 689 -24.72 6.08 3.98
N ALA A 690 -25.63 7.02 3.70
CA ALA A 690 -26.73 7.36 4.61
C ALA A 690 -27.88 6.34 4.54
N GLU A 691 -27.99 5.62 3.42
CA GLU A 691 -29.07 4.68 3.13
C GLU A 691 -28.52 3.36 2.59
N ASN A 692 -29.29 2.28 2.79
CA ASN A 692 -29.02 0.97 2.21
C ASN A 692 -29.73 0.84 0.84
N ASP A 693 -29.32 1.67 -0.12
CA ASP A 693 -29.86 1.71 -1.49
C ASP A 693 -29.05 0.86 -2.49
N GLY A 694 -28.12 0.04 -1.98
CA GLY A 694 -27.20 -0.76 -2.79
C GLY A 694 -25.93 -0.02 -3.24
N SER A 695 -25.74 1.25 -2.86
CA SER A 695 -24.54 2.03 -3.20
C SER A 695 -23.45 2.06 -2.12
N SER A 696 -23.77 1.61 -0.90
CA SER A 696 -22.88 1.64 0.26
C SER A 696 -22.78 0.31 0.98
N VAL A 697 -21.69 0.12 1.73
CA VAL A 697 -21.42 -1.10 2.52
C VAL A 697 -21.68 -0.86 4.01
N VAL A 698 -21.41 0.36 4.49
CA VAL A 698 -21.64 0.73 5.89
C VAL A 698 -22.53 1.95 6.04
N ASP A 699 -23.26 1.98 7.16
CA ASP A 699 -24.05 3.15 7.58
C ASP A 699 -23.16 4.27 8.18
N THR A 700 -23.78 5.37 8.59
CA THR A 700 -23.09 6.53 9.20
C THR A 700 -22.56 6.26 10.61
N ASN A 701 -22.86 5.11 11.21
CA ASN A 701 -22.21 4.61 12.43
C ASN A 701 -21.09 3.62 12.11
N THR A 702 -20.70 3.50 10.84
CA THR A 702 -19.71 2.54 10.31
C THR A 702 -20.14 1.07 10.40
N LYS A 703 -21.42 0.80 10.69
CA LYS A 703 -21.95 -0.56 10.80
C LYS A 703 -22.24 -1.13 9.42
N VAL A 704 -21.82 -2.37 9.18
CA VAL A 704 -22.10 -3.07 7.92
C VAL A 704 -23.60 -3.30 7.78
N TRP A 705 -24.17 -2.88 6.66
CA TRP A 705 -25.59 -3.09 6.37
C TRP A 705 -25.97 -4.58 6.45
N GLY A 706 -27.15 -4.87 7.00
CA GLY A 706 -27.59 -6.25 7.23
C GLY A 706 -26.89 -6.97 8.39
N THR A 707 -26.13 -6.27 9.23
CA THR A 707 -25.54 -6.83 10.44
C THR A 707 -25.93 -6.05 11.70
N ASP A 708 -25.84 -6.72 12.84
CA ASP A 708 -26.18 -6.13 14.14
C ASP A 708 -24.96 -5.50 14.83
N ASN A 709 -23.78 -6.10 14.66
CA ASN A 709 -22.58 -5.79 15.44
C ASN A 709 -21.25 -5.96 14.67
N LEU A 710 -21.28 -5.80 13.34
CA LEU A 710 -20.07 -5.73 12.51
C LEU A 710 -19.85 -4.30 12.02
N TYR A 711 -18.66 -3.78 12.23
CA TYR A 711 -18.28 -2.42 11.84
C TYR A 711 -17.04 -2.44 10.95
N VAL A 712 -16.86 -1.40 10.14
CA VAL A 712 -15.64 -1.19 9.34
C VAL A 712 -15.09 0.19 9.64
N VAL A 713 -13.83 0.26 10.09
CA VAL A 713 -13.16 1.54 10.34
C VAL A 713 -11.74 1.47 9.78
N ASP A 714 -11.61 1.84 8.51
CA ASP A 714 -10.34 2.10 7.83
C ASP A 714 -10.59 2.91 6.53
N ALA A 715 -9.58 3.05 5.68
CA ALA A 715 -9.66 3.78 4.42
C ALA A 715 -10.79 3.29 3.47
N SER A 716 -11.28 2.06 3.63
CA SER A 716 -12.35 1.49 2.79
C SER A 716 -13.66 2.26 2.88
N ILE A 717 -13.97 2.93 3.99
CA ILE A 717 -15.26 3.62 4.20
C ILE A 717 -15.32 4.99 3.53
N HIS A 718 -14.18 5.52 3.09
CA HIS A 718 -14.09 6.87 2.56
C HIS A 718 -14.77 6.98 1.18
N PRO A 719 -15.71 7.93 0.99
CA PRO A 719 -16.43 8.10 -0.27
C PRO A 719 -15.63 8.78 -1.37
N ASP A 720 -14.55 9.46 -1.03
CA ASP A 720 -13.63 10.04 -2.00
C ASP A 720 -12.18 10.02 -1.53
N LEU A 721 -11.30 10.28 -2.48
CA LEU A 721 -9.91 10.59 -2.19
C LEU A 721 -9.80 11.97 -1.52
N PRO A 722 -8.91 12.12 -0.53
CA PRO A 722 -8.58 13.42 0.04
C PRO A 722 -7.72 14.24 -0.92
N THR A 723 -7.61 15.54 -0.65
CA THR A 723 -6.72 16.47 -1.37
C THR A 723 -5.23 16.13 -1.15
N GLY A 724 -4.93 15.43 -0.05
CA GLY A 724 -3.59 15.06 0.38
C GLY A 724 -3.31 13.55 0.36
N ASN A 725 -2.22 13.14 1.02
CA ASN A 725 -2.00 11.73 1.36
C ASN A 725 -3.03 11.24 2.40
N THR A 726 -3.43 9.97 2.34
CA THR A 726 -4.64 9.47 3.04
C THR A 726 -4.51 9.28 4.55
N GLN A 727 -3.32 9.23 5.12
CA GLN A 727 -3.19 8.77 6.52
C GLN A 727 -3.87 9.70 7.54
N ALA A 728 -3.81 11.03 7.35
CA ALA A 728 -4.38 11.97 8.31
C ALA A 728 -5.90 11.90 8.32
N ILE A 729 -6.54 11.95 7.13
CA ILE A 729 -8.00 11.87 7.03
C ILE A 729 -8.54 10.54 7.56
N VAL A 730 -7.83 9.43 7.34
CA VAL A 730 -8.21 8.10 7.88
C VAL A 730 -8.15 8.10 9.41
N MET A 731 -7.13 8.72 10.00
CA MET A 731 -7.02 8.83 11.45
C MET A 731 -8.09 9.75 12.06
N VAL A 732 -8.44 10.86 11.38
CA VAL A 732 -9.57 11.73 11.79
C VAL A 732 -10.88 10.94 11.77
N ALA A 733 -11.14 10.20 10.69
CA ALA A 733 -12.32 9.37 10.57
C ALA A 733 -12.36 8.26 11.64
N ALA A 734 -11.21 7.69 12.02
CA ALA A 734 -11.12 6.67 13.07
C ALA A 734 -11.46 7.20 14.48
N GLU A 735 -10.98 8.41 14.83
CA GLU A 735 -11.38 9.08 16.09
C GLU A 735 -12.89 9.30 16.14
N HIS A 736 -13.48 9.76 15.04
CA HIS A 736 -14.92 10.00 14.95
C HIS A 736 -15.73 8.70 14.98
N ALA A 737 -15.30 7.68 14.23
CA ALA A 737 -15.94 6.37 14.21
C ALA A 737 -16.01 5.74 15.61
N ALA A 738 -14.93 5.82 16.38
CA ALA A 738 -14.92 5.30 17.75
C ALA A 738 -15.98 5.97 18.64
N LYS A 739 -16.16 7.29 18.49
CA LYS A 739 -17.24 8.05 19.17
C LYS A 739 -18.62 7.55 18.74
N GLN A 740 -18.84 7.31 17.45
CA GLN A 740 -20.12 6.80 16.94
C GLN A 740 -20.45 5.39 17.43
N ILE A 741 -19.46 4.47 17.42
CA ILE A 741 -19.62 3.09 17.90
C ILE A 741 -20.00 3.08 19.39
N LEU A 742 -19.31 3.88 20.22
CA LEU A 742 -19.61 4.00 21.64
C LEU A 742 -20.96 4.69 21.91
N GLY A 743 -21.34 5.66 21.08
CA GLY A 743 -22.63 6.36 21.17
C GLY A 743 -23.81 5.46 20.82
N GLY A 744 -23.70 4.67 19.75
CA GLY A 744 -24.74 3.74 19.30
C GLY A 744 -25.02 2.60 20.28
N ALA A 745 -24.02 2.17 21.06
CA ALA A 745 -24.17 1.12 22.08
C ALA A 745 -25.11 1.51 23.24
N THR A 746 -25.33 2.81 23.47
CA THR A 746 -26.22 3.29 24.55
C THR A 746 -27.70 3.34 24.18
N SER A 747 -28.03 3.26 22.88
CA SER A 747 -29.40 3.41 22.36
C SER A 747 -30.17 2.08 22.27
N GLY A 748 -29.52 0.95 22.50
CA GLY A 748 -30.10 -0.41 22.34
C GLY A 748 -30.78 -1.00 23.59
N SER A 749 -30.79 -0.31 24.73
CA SER A 749 -31.43 -0.80 25.97
C SER A 749 -32.73 -0.05 26.26
N GLY A 750 -33.70 -0.19 25.36
CA GLY A 750 -35.05 0.32 25.52
C GLY A 750 -36.06 -0.72 25.06
N SER A 751 -36.49 -1.59 25.99
CA SER A 751 -37.60 -2.52 25.79
C SER A 751 -38.87 -1.72 25.44
N GLY A 752 -39.27 -1.76 24.17
CA GLY A 752 -40.57 -1.27 23.71
C GLY A 752 -41.64 -2.35 23.87
N SER A 753 -42.23 -2.44 25.06
CA SER A 753 -43.52 -3.08 25.26
C SER A 753 -44.57 -2.35 24.42
N GLY A 754 -45.34 -3.08 23.61
CA GLY A 754 -46.38 -2.52 22.76
C GLY A 754 -47.54 -1.91 23.54
N SER A 755 -48.14 -0.87 22.98
CA SER A 755 -49.58 -0.63 23.05
C SER A 755 -50.05 0.25 21.89
N THR A 756 -51.01 -0.27 21.16
CA THR A 756 -51.81 0.41 20.13
C THR A 756 -52.74 1.50 20.68
N SER A 757 -53.00 2.50 19.84
CA SER A 757 -54.29 3.20 19.58
C SER A 757 -54.35 4.72 19.82
N GLY A 758 -54.97 5.43 18.88
CA GLY A 758 -55.76 6.64 19.17
C GLY A 758 -55.36 7.93 18.45
N SER A 759 -56.11 8.29 17.41
CA SER A 759 -56.05 9.51 16.62
C SER A 759 -56.56 10.77 17.34
N GLY A 760 -56.06 11.96 16.97
CA GLY A 760 -56.75 13.25 17.21
C GLY A 760 -55.83 14.50 17.27
N PRO A 761 -56.08 15.58 16.49
CA PRO A 761 -55.19 16.74 16.39
C PRO A 761 -55.62 17.93 17.26
N GLY A 762 -54.69 18.81 17.66
CA GLY A 762 -55.07 20.09 18.27
C GLY A 762 -53.95 20.98 18.82
N SER A 763 -53.73 22.10 18.11
CA SER A 763 -53.45 23.47 18.60
C SER A 763 -52.25 23.78 19.52
N ALA A 764 -51.50 24.78 19.07
CA ALA A 764 -50.54 25.59 19.82
C ALA A 764 -51.17 26.36 21.00
N SER A 765 -50.40 26.60 22.07
CA SER A 765 -50.18 27.94 22.64
C SER A 765 -49.11 27.95 23.76
N SER A 766 -48.56 29.14 23.94
CA SER A 766 -47.50 29.65 24.82
C SER A 766 -47.59 29.38 26.33
N GLY A 767 -46.44 29.39 27.03
CA GLY A 767 -46.36 29.88 28.42
C GLY A 767 -45.28 29.28 29.34
N SER A 768 -44.13 29.98 29.43
CA SER A 768 -43.38 30.35 30.64
C SER A 768 -43.08 29.36 31.79
N SER A 769 -41.77 29.17 32.00
CA SER A 769 -40.99 29.21 33.27
C SER A 769 -41.33 28.32 34.48
N GLY A 770 -40.37 27.46 34.84
CA GLY A 770 -40.23 26.88 36.18
C GLY A 770 -39.01 25.95 36.27
N SER A 771 -38.00 26.38 37.00
CA SER A 771 -36.68 25.76 37.22
C SER A 771 -36.67 24.46 38.02
N GLY A 772 -35.69 23.59 37.77
CA GLY A 772 -35.30 22.48 38.66
C GLY A 772 -34.04 21.74 38.18
N SER A 773 -32.91 22.07 38.80
CA SER A 773 -31.54 21.61 38.55
C SER A 773 -31.23 20.24 39.16
N ASP A 774 -30.51 19.34 38.45
CA ASP A 774 -29.55 18.36 39.03
C ASP A 774 -28.84 17.49 37.96
N SER A 775 -27.99 18.09 37.09
CA SER A 775 -27.13 17.30 36.19
C SER A 775 -25.72 17.86 35.94
N GLU A 776 -25.40 19.09 36.37
CA GLU A 776 -24.12 19.75 36.06
C GLU A 776 -22.95 19.41 37.01
N THR A 777 -23.22 18.90 38.21
CA THR A 777 -22.17 18.71 39.24
C THR A 777 -21.36 17.42 39.06
N GLY A 778 -21.92 16.39 38.40
CA GLY A 778 -21.22 15.14 38.08
C GLY A 778 -20.15 15.30 36.99
N CYS A 779 -20.48 16.07 35.93
CA CYS A 779 -19.60 16.25 34.77
C CYS A 779 -18.33 17.07 35.13
N LYS A 780 -18.46 18.09 35.99
CA LYS A 780 -17.33 18.92 36.46
C LYS A 780 -16.34 18.17 37.37
N ARG A 781 -16.78 17.10 38.06
CA ARG A 781 -15.90 16.24 38.89
C ARG A 781 -15.12 15.22 38.06
N SER A 782 -15.72 14.70 36.99
CA SER A 782 -15.06 13.82 36.01
C SER A 782 -13.93 14.56 35.27
N ALA A 783 -14.21 15.75 34.74
CA ALA A 783 -13.25 16.57 34.01
C ALA A 783 -12.01 16.93 34.86
N LYS A 784 -12.20 17.30 36.14
CA LYS A 784 -11.09 17.60 37.06
C LYS A 784 -10.25 16.36 37.44
N ARG A 785 -10.82 15.16 37.37
CA ARG A 785 -10.10 13.89 37.62
C ARG A 785 -9.24 13.50 36.42
N ALA A 786 -9.79 13.65 35.21
CA ALA A 786 -9.05 13.47 33.95
C ALA A 786 -7.89 14.46 33.82
N GLU A 787 -8.10 15.74 34.12
CA GLU A 787 -7.05 16.77 34.07
C GLU A 787 -5.90 16.49 35.08
N ARG A 788 -6.22 15.94 36.25
CA ARG A 788 -5.22 15.54 37.25
C ARG A 788 -4.43 14.31 36.83
N GLN A 789 -5.06 13.32 36.18
CA GLN A 789 -4.36 12.17 35.61
C GLN A 789 -3.46 12.59 34.42
N PHE A 790 -3.93 13.49 33.57
CA PHE A 790 -3.18 14.05 32.45
C PHE A 790 -1.93 14.82 32.92
N LYS A 791 -2.05 15.68 33.95
CA LYS A 791 -0.90 16.35 34.57
C LYS A 791 0.07 15.40 35.26
N ARG A 792 -0.40 14.23 35.74
CA ARG A 792 0.45 13.17 36.32
C ARG A 792 1.23 12.41 35.25
N LEU A 793 0.61 12.16 34.09
CA LEU A 793 1.23 11.56 32.90
C LEU A 793 2.27 12.49 32.25
N GLN A 794 2.02 13.79 32.18
CA GLN A 794 3.03 14.77 31.72
C GLN A 794 4.23 14.85 32.66
N ARG A 795 4.04 14.66 33.97
CA ARG A 795 5.15 14.55 34.94
C ARG A 795 5.94 13.25 34.77
N PHE A 796 5.26 12.14 34.45
CA PHE A 796 5.91 10.85 34.17
C PHE A 796 6.77 10.90 32.89
N ARG A 797 6.33 11.64 31.86
CA ARG A 797 7.13 11.93 30.65
C ARG A 797 8.36 12.82 30.91
N ARG A 798 8.35 13.65 31.97
CA ARG A 798 9.53 14.44 32.36
C ARG A 798 10.54 13.66 33.20
N SER A 799 10.10 12.61 33.92
CA SER A 799 10.97 11.85 34.83
C SER A 799 11.69 10.66 34.19
N HIS A 800 11.44 10.34 32.92
CA HIS A 800 12.13 9.28 32.16
C HIS A 800 12.97 9.83 31.00
N ARG A 801 13.48 11.06 31.13
CA ARG A 801 14.62 11.52 30.33
C ARG A 801 15.89 11.20 31.13
N PHE A 802 16.73 10.36 30.56
CA PHE A 802 18.00 9.82 31.11
C PHE A 802 17.84 8.72 32.16
N GLU A 803 17.80 7.48 31.68
CA GLU A 803 18.90 6.50 31.85
C GLU A 803 19.04 5.68 30.56
#